data_AF-A0A5N7JXC5-F1
#
_entry.id   AF-A0A5N7JXC5-F1
#
_cell.length_a   1.000
_cell.length_b   1.000
_cell.length_c   1.000
_cell.angle_alpha   90.00
_cell.angle_beta   90.00
_cell.angle_gamma   90.00
#
_symmetry.space_group_name_H-M   'P 1'
#
loop_
_entity.id
_entity.type
_entity.pdbx_description
1 polymer ?
#
loop_
_entity_poly.entity_id
_entity_poly.type
_entity_poly.pdbx_seq_one_letter_code
_entity_poly.pdbx_strand_id
1 'polypeptide(L)'
;MAKPLSEYQRKRDFQITGEPSGSATTGKRAASALSFVIQKHDARNLHYDFRLELDGVLLSWAVPKGPSLDPSQKRLAVHVEDHPLGYGDFEGNIPAGQYGAGDVIVWDRGVWQPHDDPHKAYAAGKLKFTLVGEKLAGDWALVRTRLKGSGDKEQWLLIKEKDQQARAAADYDILKDQPKSVLSDASVGTPKARAKRPKASATKTRQALPEQFTPQLATLVDRAPDGDWHYEIKFDGYRMLARILDGEVRLFTRNGHDWTDRLPRQVKALQALKLGDSWLDGEVVSLNDDGLPDFQALQNAFEVDRSLHIVYYLFDAPFLEGEDQREAPVEARRAALKSALSSSRSKLLRFSEAFVANQRDIFESACDLALEGLIGKRLGSPYVSSRSTDWIKLKCRLRQEFVIVGYTRPQGSRSGFGALLLAVNDDTGLVYAGRVGTGFDQAALKAVYAQLKPLERKTSPLQKPLTSPQARGVHWVEPSTACEVNFAEWTREGVVRHASFIALRGDKPMSQIIHEQPRKASSVKPAAPAKKRSGGVNITHPERVIDAQSATQKHQLAAFYQNISEWILPFLRHRPVSLLRAPEGVDGEQFFQKHSEHLAIPHIKQLDPALDPGHARLMEIDQPGALIGAVQMGTIELHTWGATSDKIETPDLFVLDLDPDPALPWKTMLEAAQLTLSVLDELGLAAYVKTSGGKGLHLIVPLARRDDWGTVKAFAKAIAQFMTQQLPERFTATSGPKNRIGKIFIDYLRNARGASTVAAYSVRARPGLPVSVPVSREELKGLRGAQQWTVANLHERLAHLKEDPWAGYANRQKISKKMWDKLGAKPPA
;
A
#
# COMPACT_ATOMS: atom_id res chain seq x y z
N MET A 1 -44.42 -34.18 4.15
CA MET A 1 -44.16 -32.90 3.46
C MET A 1 -43.57 -31.93 4.47
N ALA A 2 -42.45 -31.27 4.15
CA ALA A 2 -41.89 -30.23 5.02
C ALA A 2 -42.94 -29.11 5.20
N LYS A 3 -43.05 -28.55 6.40
CA LYS A 3 -43.97 -27.42 6.64
C LYS A 3 -43.47 -26.21 5.80
N PRO A 4 -44.31 -25.53 5.01
CA PRO A 4 -43.88 -24.47 4.09
C PRO A 4 -43.00 -23.38 4.71
N LEU A 5 -43.23 -23.05 6.00
CA LEU A 5 -42.50 -22.02 6.72
C LEU A 5 -41.30 -22.53 7.55
N SER A 6 -40.91 -23.81 7.43
CA SER A 6 -39.87 -24.38 8.31
C SER A 6 -38.50 -23.74 8.11
N GLU A 7 -38.12 -23.44 6.86
CA GLU A 7 -36.88 -22.71 6.56
C GLU A 7 -36.94 -21.26 7.03
N TYR A 8 -38.10 -20.62 6.92
CA TYR A 8 -38.31 -19.26 7.41
C TYR A 8 -38.09 -19.19 8.93
N GLN A 9 -38.80 -20.03 9.68
CA GLN A 9 -38.73 -20.07 11.14
C GLN A 9 -37.36 -20.48 11.67
N ARG A 10 -36.65 -21.42 11.00
CA ARG A 10 -35.31 -21.84 11.43
C ARG A 10 -34.26 -20.72 11.35
N LYS A 11 -34.44 -19.78 10.42
CA LYS A 11 -33.45 -18.72 10.15
C LYS A 11 -33.61 -17.48 11.03
N ARG A 12 -34.71 -17.35 11.78
CA ARG A 12 -35.00 -16.17 12.61
C ARG A 12 -35.03 -16.51 14.09
N ASP A 13 -34.53 -15.58 14.89
CA ASP A 13 -34.78 -15.55 16.32
C ASP A 13 -35.85 -14.50 16.64
N PHE A 14 -37.10 -14.94 16.79
CA PHE A 14 -38.26 -14.08 17.04
C PHE A 14 -38.27 -13.42 18.43
N GLN A 15 -37.32 -13.74 19.31
CA GLN A 15 -37.10 -12.96 20.54
C GLN A 15 -36.32 -11.66 20.26
N ILE A 16 -35.62 -11.59 19.13
CA ILE A 16 -34.74 -10.48 18.77
C ILE A 16 -35.30 -9.70 17.57
N THR A 17 -35.79 -10.38 16.54
CA THR A 17 -36.35 -9.74 15.35
C THR A 17 -37.83 -9.36 15.56
N GLY A 18 -38.23 -8.21 15.02
CA GLY A 18 -39.64 -7.77 15.00
C GLY A 18 -40.48 -8.46 13.91
N GLU A 19 -39.86 -9.36 13.13
CA GLU A 19 -40.55 -10.09 12.06
C GLU A 19 -41.62 -11.05 12.63
N PRO A 20 -42.79 -11.19 11.96
CA PRO A 20 -43.84 -12.09 12.41
C PRO A 20 -43.47 -13.56 12.26
N SER A 21 -43.56 -14.34 13.35
CA SER A 21 -43.24 -15.78 13.34
C SER A 21 -44.17 -16.63 12.47
N GLY A 22 -45.43 -16.19 12.34
CA GLY A 22 -46.46 -16.70 11.44
C GLY A 22 -46.82 -18.18 11.61
N SER A 23 -48.10 -18.50 11.80
CA SER A 23 -48.63 -19.85 11.56
C SER A 23 -49.15 -19.93 10.13
N ALA A 24 -48.77 -20.95 9.35
CA ALA A 24 -49.41 -21.23 8.08
C ALA A 24 -50.89 -21.57 8.36
N THR A 25 -51.82 -20.65 8.04
CA THR A 25 -53.25 -20.90 8.17
C THR A 25 -53.68 -21.83 7.05
N THR A 26 -53.94 -23.09 7.36
CA THR A 26 -54.43 -24.13 6.42
C THR A 26 -55.93 -24.03 6.12
N GLY A 27 -56.56 -22.89 6.38
CA GLY A 27 -57.98 -22.68 6.10
C GLY A 27 -58.22 -22.38 4.64
N LYS A 28 -59.10 -23.15 3.98
CA LYS A 28 -59.69 -22.79 2.67
C LYS A 28 -60.38 -21.43 2.80
N ARG A 29 -59.69 -20.34 2.48
CA ARG A 29 -60.34 -19.05 2.24
C ARG A 29 -61.18 -19.18 0.97
N ALA A 30 -62.42 -18.70 1.03
CA ALA A 30 -63.26 -18.49 -0.14
C ALA A 30 -62.49 -17.64 -1.16
N ALA A 31 -62.69 -17.88 -2.46
CA ALA A 31 -61.97 -17.27 -3.58
C ALA A 31 -61.76 -15.75 -3.41
N SER A 32 -60.69 -15.37 -2.72
CA SER A 32 -60.25 -13.99 -2.51
C SER A 32 -59.14 -13.70 -3.50
N ALA A 33 -59.06 -12.47 -3.98
CA ALA A 33 -57.97 -12.03 -4.86
C ALA A 33 -56.62 -12.33 -4.20
N LEU A 34 -55.70 -12.95 -4.96
CA LEU A 34 -54.38 -13.32 -4.45
C LEU A 34 -53.56 -12.05 -4.25
N SER A 35 -53.00 -11.86 -3.06
CA SER A 35 -52.22 -10.66 -2.75
C SER A 35 -50.78 -10.76 -3.29
N PHE A 36 -50.18 -9.61 -3.59
CA PHE A 36 -48.75 -9.49 -3.78
C PHE A 36 -48.20 -8.35 -2.93
N VAL A 37 -46.92 -8.45 -2.62
CA VAL A 37 -46.18 -7.42 -1.91
C VAL A 37 -44.77 -7.31 -2.47
N ILE A 38 -44.25 -6.09 -2.53
CA ILE A 38 -42.86 -5.81 -2.83
C ILE A 38 -42.29 -5.02 -1.66
N GLN A 39 -41.33 -5.60 -0.95
CA GLN A 39 -40.64 -4.92 0.14
C GLN A 39 -39.29 -4.41 -0.33
N LYS A 40 -38.99 -3.14 -0.05
CA LYS A 40 -37.66 -2.56 -0.27
C LYS A 40 -36.85 -2.76 1.00
N HIS A 41 -35.74 -3.47 0.86
CA HIS A 41 -34.96 -3.99 1.98
C HIS A 41 -33.51 -3.49 1.89
N ASP A 42 -33.15 -2.56 2.78
CA ASP A 42 -31.80 -2.03 2.97
C ASP A 42 -31.02 -2.91 3.96
N ALA A 43 -30.73 -4.13 3.51
CA ALA A 43 -29.89 -5.09 4.23
C ALA A 43 -28.40 -4.81 3.97
N ARG A 44 -27.55 -5.86 3.94
CA ARG A 44 -26.16 -5.74 3.43
C ARG A 44 -26.07 -5.06 2.06
N ASN A 45 -27.10 -5.24 1.23
CA ASN A 45 -27.32 -4.52 -0.02
C ASN A 45 -28.80 -4.21 -0.16
N LEU A 46 -29.11 -3.03 -0.74
CA LEU A 46 -30.48 -2.67 -1.10
C LEU A 46 -31.03 -3.62 -2.17
N HIS A 47 -32.18 -4.22 -1.92
CA HIS A 47 -32.90 -5.05 -2.89
C HIS A 47 -34.41 -4.92 -2.69
N TYR A 48 -35.18 -5.45 -3.64
CA TYR A 48 -36.63 -5.49 -3.59
C TYR A 48 -37.08 -6.95 -3.49
N ASP A 49 -37.67 -7.34 -2.37
CA ASP A 49 -38.27 -8.65 -2.19
C ASP A 49 -39.66 -8.65 -2.84
N PHE A 50 -39.75 -9.26 -4.03
CA PHE A 50 -41.00 -9.46 -4.76
C PHE A 50 -41.68 -10.74 -4.27
N ARG A 51 -42.95 -10.67 -3.88
CA ARG A 51 -43.66 -11.81 -3.31
C ARG A 51 -45.08 -11.95 -3.82
N LEU A 52 -45.49 -13.18 -4.13
CA LEU A 52 -46.83 -13.55 -4.57
C LEU A 52 -47.47 -14.51 -3.57
N GLU A 53 -48.71 -14.25 -3.18
CA GLU A 53 -49.50 -15.19 -2.37
C GLU A 53 -49.86 -16.43 -3.19
N LEU A 54 -49.50 -17.62 -2.69
CA LEU A 54 -49.97 -18.92 -3.16
C LEU A 54 -50.01 -19.90 -1.98
N ASP A 55 -51.07 -20.71 -1.88
CA ASP A 55 -51.25 -21.73 -0.83
C ASP A 55 -51.09 -21.22 0.62
N GLY A 56 -51.51 -19.97 0.87
CA GLY A 56 -51.48 -19.38 2.22
C GLY A 56 -50.10 -18.95 2.71
N VAL A 57 -49.11 -18.85 1.80
CA VAL A 57 -47.78 -18.28 2.04
C VAL A 57 -47.42 -17.29 0.94
N LEU A 58 -46.38 -16.49 1.18
CA LEU A 58 -45.78 -15.60 0.21
C LEU A 58 -44.59 -16.29 -0.46
N LEU A 59 -44.77 -16.75 -1.69
CA LEU A 59 -43.66 -17.17 -2.56
C LEU A 59 -42.78 -15.96 -2.85
N SER A 60 -41.47 -16.14 -2.75
CA SER A 60 -40.59 -15.00 -2.48
C SER A 60 -39.34 -14.96 -3.34
N TRP A 61 -39.06 -13.79 -3.92
CA TRP A 61 -37.89 -13.55 -4.75
C TRP A 61 -37.19 -12.24 -4.40
N ALA A 62 -35.88 -12.29 -4.15
CA ALA A 62 -35.06 -11.10 -4.03
C ALA A 62 -34.70 -10.57 -5.44
N VAL A 63 -35.06 -9.32 -5.74
CA VAL A 63 -34.82 -8.64 -7.01
C VAL A 63 -33.82 -7.50 -6.77
N PRO A 64 -32.49 -7.71 -6.98
CA PRO A 64 -31.47 -6.75 -6.56
C PRO A 64 -31.56 -5.37 -7.24
N LYS A 65 -31.97 -5.35 -8.51
CA LYS A 65 -32.14 -4.11 -9.29
C LYS A 65 -33.58 -3.58 -9.29
N GLY A 66 -34.46 -4.17 -8.48
CA GLY A 66 -35.90 -3.89 -8.44
C GLY A 66 -36.65 -4.21 -9.73
N PRO A 67 -37.99 -4.10 -9.72
CA PRO A 67 -38.82 -4.20 -10.91
C PRO A 67 -38.51 -3.07 -11.92
N SER A 68 -38.75 -3.31 -13.22
CA SER A 68 -38.66 -2.30 -14.28
C SER A 68 -39.94 -2.26 -15.08
N LEU A 69 -40.40 -1.07 -15.47
CA LEU A 69 -41.50 -0.92 -16.43
C LEU A 69 -41.04 -1.09 -17.89
N ASP A 70 -39.74 -1.27 -18.13
CA ASP A 70 -39.18 -1.45 -19.47
C ASP A 70 -39.14 -2.93 -19.87
N PRO A 71 -39.91 -3.35 -20.91
CA PRO A 71 -39.96 -4.74 -21.35
C PRO A 71 -38.62 -5.30 -21.86
N SER A 72 -37.66 -4.44 -22.21
CA SER A 72 -36.31 -4.87 -22.62
C SER A 72 -35.42 -5.26 -21.43
N GLN A 73 -35.77 -4.82 -20.22
CA GLN A 73 -34.98 -5.04 -19.02
C GLN A 73 -35.45 -6.27 -18.24
N LYS A 74 -34.79 -7.40 -18.46
CA LYS A 74 -35.04 -8.62 -17.68
C LYS A 74 -34.36 -8.51 -16.31
N ARG A 75 -35.14 -8.51 -15.23
CA ARG A 75 -34.64 -8.35 -13.86
C ARG A 75 -34.41 -9.72 -13.23
N LEU A 76 -33.20 -9.97 -12.75
CA LEU A 76 -32.91 -11.18 -11.98
C LEU A 76 -33.74 -11.19 -10.69
N ALA A 77 -34.43 -12.30 -10.45
CA ALA A 77 -35.25 -12.57 -9.29
C ALA A 77 -34.79 -13.91 -8.66
N VAL A 78 -34.15 -13.84 -7.50
CA VAL A 78 -33.56 -15.02 -6.85
C VAL A 78 -34.57 -15.61 -5.87
N HIS A 79 -34.97 -16.88 -6.05
CA HIS A 79 -35.93 -17.50 -5.16
C HIS A 79 -35.33 -17.64 -3.74
N VAL A 80 -36.07 -17.18 -2.73
CA VAL A 80 -35.73 -17.30 -1.31
C VAL A 80 -36.79 -18.13 -0.59
N GLU A 81 -36.65 -18.36 0.71
CA GLU A 81 -37.67 -19.09 1.46
C GLU A 81 -39.03 -18.37 1.46
N ASP A 82 -40.11 -19.15 1.57
CA ASP A 82 -41.47 -18.61 1.65
C ASP A 82 -41.69 -17.86 2.97
N HIS A 83 -42.51 -16.81 2.93
CA HIS A 83 -42.79 -15.97 4.10
C HIS A 83 -44.25 -16.13 4.55
N PRO A 84 -44.57 -15.94 5.84
CA PRO A 84 -45.96 -15.95 6.29
C PRO A 84 -46.71 -14.75 5.72
N LEU A 85 -48.03 -14.87 5.48
CA LEU A 85 -48.85 -13.77 4.93
C LEU A 85 -48.73 -12.47 5.76
N GLY A 86 -48.67 -12.58 7.09
CA GLY A 86 -48.50 -11.43 7.97
C GLY A 86 -47.19 -10.67 7.77
N TYR A 87 -46.19 -11.26 7.10
CA TYR A 87 -44.95 -10.57 6.72
C TYR A 87 -45.19 -9.51 5.64
N GLY A 88 -46.26 -9.61 4.85
CA GLY A 88 -46.55 -8.66 3.78
C GLY A 88 -46.88 -7.24 4.26
N ASP A 89 -47.25 -7.07 5.53
CA ASP A 89 -47.50 -5.76 6.14
C ASP A 89 -46.34 -5.29 7.03
N PHE A 90 -45.22 -6.04 7.08
CA PHE A 90 -44.10 -5.72 7.96
C PHE A 90 -43.21 -4.59 7.41
N GLU A 91 -43.02 -3.57 8.24
CA GLU A 91 -41.99 -2.54 8.10
C GLU A 91 -41.20 -2.39 9.39
N GLY A 92 -39.89 -2.24 9.31
CA GLY A 92 -39.06 -2.09 10.50
C GLY A 92 -37.57 -2.30 10.26
N ASN A 93 -36.77 -2.16 11.32
CA ASN A 93 -35.35 -2.46 11.32
C ASN A 93 -35.12 -3.88 11.87
N ILE A 94 -34.56 -4.77 11.06
CA ILE A 94 -34.10 -6.09 11.49
C ILE A 94 -32.71 -5.92 12.14
N PRO A 95 -32.52 -6.26 13.44
CA PRO A 95 -31.29 -5.94 14.17
C PRO A 95 -30.02 -6.54 13.55
N ALA A 96 -28.90 -5.81 13.70
CA ALA A 96 -27.58 -6.28 13.27
C ALA A 96 -27.24 -7.66 13.86
N GLY A 97 -26.73 -8.57 13.03
CA GLY A 97 -26.43 -9.95 13.41
C GLY A 97 -27.58 -10.94 13.20
N GLN A 98 -28.80 -10.46 12.94
CA GLN A 98 -29.92 -11.31 12.53
C GLN A 98 -29.91 -11.60 11.02
N TYR A 99 -30.52 -12.72 10.62
CA TYR A 99 -30.66 -13.06 9.20
C TYR A 99 -31.56 -12.04 8.51
N GLY A 100 -31.02 -11.35 7.50
CA GLY A 100 -31.73 -10.24 6.85
C GLY A 100 -31.62 -8.91 7.59
N ALA A 101 -30.60 -8.70 8.45
CA ALA A 101 -30.39 -7.41 9.12
C ALA A 101 -30.41 -6.22 8.14
N GLY A 102 -31.24 -5.22 8.43
CA GLY A 102 -31.53 -4.11 7.53
C GLY A 102 -32.85 -3.41 7.80
N ASP A 103 -33.07 -2.24 7.19
CA ASP A 103 -34.38 -1.59 7.18
C ASP A 103 -35.26 -2.20 6.08
N VAL A 104 -36.50 -2.54 6.42
CA VAL A 104 -37.52 -3.08 5.51
C VAL A 104 -38.70 -2.12 5.47
N ILE A 105 -39.13 -1.74 4.27
CA ILE A 105 -40.41 -1.05 4.04
C ILE A 105 -41.23 -1.79 2.97
N VAL A 106 -42.55 -1.65 3.00
CA VAL A 106 -43.47 -2.14 1.97
C VAL A 106 -43.50 -1.11 0.84
N TRP A 107 -42.77 -1.39 -0.24
CA TRP A 107 -42.60 -0.49 -1.37
C TRP A 107 -43.79 -0.52 -2.34
N ASP A 108 -44.45 -1.67 -2.52
CA ASP A 108 -45.68 -1.78 -3.28
C ASP A 108 -46.51 -2.96 -2.76
N ARG A 109 -47.82 -2.92 -2.96
CA ARG A 109 -48.74 -4.00 -2.62
C ARG A 109 -49.96 -3.95 -3.51
N GLY A 110 -50.66 -5.06 -3.60
CA GLY A 110 -51.95 -5.12 -4.28
C GLY A 110 -52.41 -6.54 -4.51
N VAL A 111 -53.12 -6.74 -5.62
CA VAL A 111 -53.58 -8.06 -6.06
C VAL A 111 -52.89 -8.47 -7.35
N TRP A 112 -52.63 -9.77 -7.48
CA TRP A 112 -52.14 -10.35 -8.71
C TRP A 112 -53.15 -11.34 -9.27
N GLN A 113 -53.29 -11.36 -10.59
CA GLN A 113 -54.19 -12.26 -11.30
C GLN A 113 -53.36 -13.17 -12.22
N PRO A 114 -53.25 -14.47 -11.94
CA PRO A 114 -52.56 -15.39 -12.83
C PRO A 114 -53.32 -15.53 -14.16
N HIS A 115 -52.59 -15.60 -15.27
CA HIS A 115 -53.18 -15.80 -16.61
C HIS A 115 -53.56 -17.26 -16.86
N ASP A 116 -52.89 -18.19 -16.20
CA ASP A 116 -53.10 -19.64 -16.26
C ASP A 116 -53.25 -20.21 -14.84
N ASP A 117 -53.40 -21.54 -14.70
CA ASP A 117 -53.33 -22.22 -13.40
C ASP A 117 -51.97 -21.91 -12.71
N PRO A 118 -51.96 -21.19 -11.56
CA PRO A 118 -50.73 -20.71 -10.94
C PRO A 118 -49.85 -21.85 -10.41
N HIS A 119 -50.42 -22.98 -9.99
CA HIS A 119 -49.66 -24.13 -9.52
C HIS A 119 -48.90 -24.79 -10.66
N LYS A 120 -49.57 -25.02 -11.79
CA LYS A 120 -48.93 -25.61 -12.99
C LYS A 120 -47.89 -24.67 -13.58
N ALA A 121 -48.20 -23.38 -13.66
CA ALA A 121 -47.32 -22.36 -14.21
C ALA A 121 -46.05 -22.16 -13.36
N TYR A 122 -46.18 -22.15 -12.03
CA TYR A 122 -45.04 -22.11 -11.10
C TYR A 122 -44.18 -23.38 -11.23
N ALA A 123 -44.80 -24.57 -11.20
CA ALA A 123 -44.09 -25.85 -11.35
C ALA A 123 -43.36 -25.97 -12.69
N ALA A 124 -43.92 -25.42 -13.78
CA ALA A 124 -43.29 -25.35 -15.09
C ALA A 124 -42.16 -24.31 -15.17
N GLY A 125 -42.07 -23.39 -14.21
CA GLY A 125 -41.06 -22.33 -14.20
C GLY A 125 -41.41 -21.13 -15.08
N LYS A 126 -42.70 -20.90 -15.36
CA LYS A 126 -43.14 -19.78 -16.19
C LYS A 126 -44.51 -19.30 -15.71
N LEU A 127 -44.50 -18.28 -14.86
CA LEU A 127 -45.70 -17.59 -14.37
C LEU A 127 -45.94 -16.35 -15.22
N LYS A 128 -47.16 -16.20 -15.74
CA LYS A 128 -47.65 -14.96 -16.35
C LYS A 128 -48.84 -14.46 -15.55
N PHE A 129 -48.85 -13.17 -15.27
CA PHE A 129 -49.85 -12.57 -14.40
C PHE A 129 -50.00 -11.07 -14.62
N THR A 130 -51.15 -10.55 -14.24
CA THR A 130 -51.41 -9.11 -14.18
C THR A 130 -51.26 -8.65 -12.73
N LEU A 131 -50.54 -7.55 -12.50
CA LEU A 131 -50.50 -6.84 -11.21
C LEU A 131 -51.49 -5.69 -11.23
N VAL A 132 -52.21 -5.53 -10.12
CA VAL A 132 -52.99 -4.35 -9.79
C VAL A 132 -52.51 -3.87 -8.42
N GLY A 133 -51.41 -3.12 -8.43
CA GLY A 133 -50.79 -2.53 -7.26
C GLY A 133 -50.98 -1.03 -7.16
N GLU A 134 -50.51 -0.47 -6.05
CA GLU A 134 -50.46 0.97 -5.86
C GLU A 134 -49.41 1.63 -6.76
N LYS A 135 -48.32 0.92 -7.09
CA LYS A 135 -47.26 1.40 -7.99
C LYS A 135 -47.17 0.62 -9.28
N LEU A 136 -47.11 -0.71 -9.20
CA LEU A 136 -46.98 -1.57 -10.37
C LEU A 136 -48.36 -2.00 -10.87
N ALA A 137 -48.59 -1.81 -12.17
CA ALA A 137 -49.78 -2.26 -12.86
C ALA A 137 -49.43 -2.95 -14.18
N GLY A 138 -50.36 -3.74 -14.71
CA GLY A 138 -50.26 -4.40 -16.01
C GLY A 138 -49.64 -5.79 -15.95
N ASP A 139 -49.25 -6.31 -17.11
CA ASP A 139 -48.83 -7.69 -17.31
C ASP A 139 -47.33 -7.91 -17.07
N TRP A 140 -47.02 -9.01 -16.41
CA TRP A 140 -45.67 -9.42 -16.02
C TRP A 140 -45.48 -10.92 -16.23
N ALA A 141 -44.20 -11.30 -16.37
CA ALA A 141 -43.78 -12.68 -16.42
C ALA A 141 -42.65 -12.94 -15.43
N LEU A 142 -42.74 -14.07 -14.73
CA LEU A 142 -41.67 -14.64 -13.94
C LEU A 142 -41.22 -15.95 -14.59
N VAL A 143 -39.98 -16.00 -15.09
CA VAL A 143 -39.46 -17.14 -15.86
C VAL A 143 -38.23 -17.74 -15.19
N ARG A 144 -38.32 -19.01 -14.78
CA ARG A 144 -37.20 -19.78 -14.22
C ARG A 144 -36.18 -20.10 -15.30
N THR A 145 -34.93 -19.79 -15.01
CA THR A 145 -33.81 -20.06 -15.91
C THR A 145 -33.29 -21.49 -15.70
N ARG A 146 -32.55 -22.02 -16.68
CA ARG A 146 -31.87 -23.33 -16.56
C ARG A 146 -30.54 -23.25 -15.82
N LEU A 147 -30.11 -22.05 -15.43
CA LEU A 147 -28.88 -21.81 -14.68
C LEU A 147 -29.17 -22.06 -13.19
N LYS A 148 -28.43 -23.00 -12.59
CA LYS A 148 -28.48 -23.20 -11.14
C LYS A 148 -27.63 -22.12 -10.46
N GLY A 149 -28.22 -21.38 -9.52
CA GLY A 149 -27.49 -20.41 -8.71
C GLY A 149 -26.71 -21.07 -7.57
N SER A 150 -26.03 -20.25 -6.77
CA SER A 150 -25.32 -20.71 -5.57
C SER A 150 -26.25 -21.46 -4.59
N GLY A 151 -25.87 -22.67 -4.18
CA GLY A 151 -26.55 -23.44 -3.13
C GLY A 151 -27.89 -24.09 -3.54
N ASP A 152 -27.99 -24.61 -4.77
CA ASP A 152 -29.21 -25.22 -5.35
C ASP A 152 -30.42 -24.28 -5.49
N LYS A 153 -30.23 -22.96 -5.32
CA LYS A 153 -31.32 -21.98 -5.43
C LYS A 153 -31.69 -21.69 -6.89
N GLU A 154 -32.99 -21.71 -7.17
CA GLU A 154 -33.54 -21.45 -8.49
C GLU A 154 -33.45 -19.95 -8.85
N GLN A 155 -32.93 -19.66 -10.04
CA GLN A 155 -32.86 -18.29 -10.58
C GLN A 155 -34.04 -18.04 -11.52
N TRP A 156 -34.76 -16.95 -11.29
CA TRP A 156 -35.88 -16.50 -12.10
C TRP A 156 -35.59 -15.13 -12.73
N LEU A 157 -36.34 -14.77 -13.76
CA LEU A 157 -36.35 -13.46 -14.37
C LEU A 157 -37.73 -12.84 -14.23
N LEU A 158 -37.81 -11.67 -13.61
CA LEU A 158 -38.99 -10.81 -13.61
C LEU A 158 -38.93 -9.89 -14.83
N ILE A 159 -39.96 -9.92 -15.65
CA ILE A 159 -40.01 -9.26 -16.95
C ILE A 159 -41.36 -8.54 -17.07
N LYS A 160 -41.33 -7.25 -17.42
CA LYS A 160 -42.54 -6.51 -17.79
C LYS A 160 -42.96 -6.91 -19.20
N GLU A 161 -44.22 -7.27 -19.39
CA GLU A 161 -44.78 -7.55 -20.72
C GLU A 161 -45.09 -6.22 -21.44
N LYS A 162 -45.11 -6.28 -22.78
CA LYS A 162 -45.41 -5.13 -23.63
C LYS A 162 -46.93 -4.85 -23.60
N ASP A 163 -47.35 -3.96 -22.72
CA ASP A 163 -48.74 -3.50 -22.57
C ASP A 163 -48.81 -1.96 -22.46
N GLN A 164 -50.00 -1.43 -22.11
CA GLN A 164 -50.24 0.00 -21.98
C GLN A 164 -49.49 0.66 -20.79
N GLN A 165 -49.01 -0.12 -19.82
CA GLN A 165 -48.28 0.37 -18.64
C GLN A 165 -46.75 0.29 -18.81
N ALA A 166 -46.28 -0.36 -19.87
CA ALA A 166 -44.85 -0.44 -20.19
C ALA A 166 -44.27 0.93 -20.56
N ARG A 167 -43.10 1.26 -20.01
CA ARG A 167 -42.38 2.53 -20.25
C ARG A 167 -40.89 2.26 -20.40
N ALA A 168 -40.22 2.94 -21.33
CA ALA A 168 -38.78 2.80 -21.48
C ALA A 168 -38.04 3.38 -20.26
N ALA A 169 -36.98 2.70 -19.81
CA ALA A 169 -36.25 3.10 -18.60
C ALA A 169 -35.50 4.43 -18.75
N ALA A 170 -35.30 4.92 -19.98
CA ALA A 170 -34.75 6.24 -20.26
C ALA A 170 -35.74 7.37 -19.92
N ASP A 171 -37.05 7.09 -19.98
CA ASP A 171 -38.11 8.09 -19.83
C ASP A 171 -38.66 8.15 -18.40
N TYR A 172 -38.72 7.00 -17.71
CA TYR A 172 -39.28 6.92 -16.36
C TYR A 172 -38.69 5.74 -15.57
N ASP A 173 -38.19 5.99 -14.36
CA ASP A 173 -37.58 4.99 -13.48
C ASP A 173 -38.34 4.95 -12.15
N ILE A 174 -39.35 4.07 -12.10
CA ILE A 174 -40.29 3.95 -10.98
C ILE A 174 -39.60 3.78 -9.61
N LEU A 175 -38.39 3.21 -9.56
CA LEU A 175 -37.64 3.02 -8.32
C LEU A 175 -37.08 4.34 -7.76
N LYS A 176 -36.78 5.31 -8.63
CA LYS A 176 -36.34 6.66 -8.27
C LYS A 176 -37.52 7.59 -8.04
N ASP A 177 -38.53 7.50 -8.89
CA ASP A 177 -39.68 8.40 -8.88
C ASP A 177 -40.65 8.09 -7.73
N GLN A 178 -40.75 6.82 -7.30
CA GLN A 178 -41.62 6.41 -6.20
C GLN A 178 -40.89 5.56 -5.15
N PRO A 179 -39.90 6.10 -4.41
CA PRO A 179 -38.98 5.31 -3.58
C PRO A 179 -39.51 4.95 -2.19
N LYS A 180 -40.64 5.56 -1.77
CA LYS A 180 -41.22 5.51 -0.42
C LYS A 180 -42.10 4.29 -0.18
N SER A 181 -42.44 4.03 1.07
CA SER A 181 -43.45 3.04 1.45
C SER A 181 -44.84 3.44 0.98
N VAL A 182 -45.68 2.46 0.63
CA VAL A 182 -47.12 2.66 0.40
C VAL A 182 -47.95 2.65 1.70
N LEU A 183 -47.37 2.18 2.81
CA LEU A 183 -48.06 2.13 4.11
C LEU A 183 -47.74 3.33 5.00
N SER A 184 -46.47 3.74 5.04
CA SER A 184 -45.98 4.72 6.01
C SER A 184 -45.37 5.97 5.40
N ASP A 185 -45.31 6.06 4.06
CA ASP A 185 -44.54 7.08 3.31
C ASP A 185 -43.04 7.15 3.68
N ALA A 186 -42.54 6.19 4.46
CA ALA A 186 -41.15 6.15 4.90
C ALA A 186 -40.22 5.74 3.76
N SER A 187 -38.97 6.18 3.81
CA SER A 187 -37.91 5.67 2.94
C SER A 187 -36.85 4.98 3.78
N VAL A 188 -36.46 3.77 3.38
CA VAL A 188 -35.25 3.11 3.90
C VAL A 188 -34.04 4.03 3.73
N GLY A 189 -33.17 4.09 4.74
CA GLY A 189 -32.00 4.98 4.75
C GLY A 189 -32.25 6.42 5.19
N THR A 190 -33.44 6.78 5.70
CA THR A 190 -33.63 8.06 6.42
C THR A 190 -33.28 7.93 7.90
N PRO A 191 -32.33 8.74 8.43
CA PRO A 191 -31.86 8.56 9.80
C PRO A 191 -32.92 9.01 10.81
N LYS A 192 -33.59 8.07 11.48
CA LYS A 192 -34.25 8.36 12.76
C LYS A 192 -33.17 8.64 13.80
N ALA A 193 -33.26 9.83 14.41
CA ALA A 193 -32.34 10.35 15.40
C ALA A 193 -32.02 9.31 16.48
N ARG A 194 -30.78 8.79 16.48
CA ARG A 194 -30.28 7.91 17.53
C ARG A 194 -29.31 8.69 18.42
N ALA A 195 -29.46 8.42 19.71
CA ALA A 195 -28.95 9.20 20.84
C ALA A 195 -27.45 9.49 20.81
N LYS A 196 -27.11 10.69 21.29
CA LYS A 196 -25.75 11.24 21.47
C LYS A 196 -24.81 10.26 22.20
N ARG A 197 -23.67 9.97 21.58
CA ARG A 197 -22.41 9.59 22.25
C ARG A 197 -21.21 10.25 21.53
N PRO A 198 -20.11 10.50 22.25
CA PRO A 198 -19.48 11.81 22.25
C PRO A 198 -18.61 12.06 21.03
N LYS A 199 -18.66 13.31 20.53
CA LYS A 199 -17.72 13.83 19.53
C LYS A 199 -16.32 13.84 20.13
N ALA A 200 -15.42 13.02 19.58
CA ALA A 200 -14.02 13.41 19.55
C ALA A 200 -13.90 14.52 18.50
N SER A 201 -13.68 15.74 18.95
CA SER A 201 -13.28 16.85 18.08
C SER A 201 -11.86 16.57 17.60
N ALA A 202 -11.71 15.93 16.45
CA ALA A 202 -10.48 16.03 15.68
C ALA A 202 -10.54 17.35 14.92
N THR A 203 -9.79 18.33 15.41
CA THR A 203 -9.44 19.55 14.68
C THR A 203 -8.86 19.14 13.33
N LYS A 204 -9.49 19.55 12.22
CA LYS A 204 -9.02 19.24 10.86
C LYS A 204 -7.71 19.96 10.58
N THR A 205 -6.59 19.32 10.87
CA THR A 205 -5.27 19.72 10.34
C THR A 205 -5.19 19.29 8.88
N ARG A 206 -5.23 20.25 7.97
CA ARG A 206 -4.89 20.07 6.55
C ARG A 206 -3.44 19.59 6.47
N GLN A 207 -3.21 18.32 6.13
CA GLN A 207 -1.86 17.79 5.95
C GLN A 207 -1.35 18.15 4.55
N ALA A 208 -0.07 18.50 4.46
CA ALA A 208 0.56 18.80 3.17
C ALA A 208 0.55 17.56 2.26
N LEU A 209 0.12 17.74 1.01
CA LEU A 209 0.09 16.68 0.01
C LEU A 209 1.53 16.23 -0.31
N PRO A 210 1.87 14.93 -0.17
CA PRO A 210 3.24 14.48 -0.41
C PRO A 210 3.65 14.68 -1.88
N GLU A 211 4.92 15.02 -2.11
CA GLU A 211 5.46 15.19 -3.48
C GLU A 211 5.48 13.88 -4.28
N GLN A 212 5.75 12.77 -3.61
CA GLN A 212 5.79 11.43 -4.19
C GLN A 212 4.85 10.50 -3.41
N PHE A 213 4.24 9.54 -4.10
CA PHE A 213 3.30 8.61 -3.51
C PHE A 213 3.50 7.20 -4.06
N THR A 214 3.56 6.20 -3.18
CA THR A 214 3.68 4.79 -3.56
C THR A 214 2.32 4.09 -3.40
N PRO A 215 1.84 3.36 -4.42
CA PRO A 215 0.53 2.72 -4.35
C PRO A 215 0.51 1.51 -3.43
N GLN A 216 -0.67 1.13 -2.95
CA GLN A 216 -0.90 -0.13 -2.27
C GLN A 216 -0.79 -1.29 -3.27
N LEU A 217 -0.13 -2.38 -2.87
CA LEU A 217 0.06 -3.55 -3.74
C LEU A 217 -0.79 -4.73 -3.26
N ALA A 218 -1.46 -5.40 -4.20
CA ALA A 218 -2.30 -6.55 -3.90
C ALA A 218 -1.49 -7.85 -3.72
N THR A 219 -1.97 -8.74 -2.85
CA THR A 219 -1.43 -10.08 -2.63
C THR A 219 -2.14 -11.12 -3.51
N LEU A 220 -1.40 -11.99 -4.20
CA LEU A 220 -1.99 -13.09 -4.98
C LEU A 220 -2.53 -14.17 -4.04
N VAL A 221 -3.79 -14.56 -4.23
CA VAL A 221 -4.44 -15.63 -3.44
C VAL A 221 -5.10 -16.65 -4.36
N ASP A 222 -5.22 -17.89 -3.90
CA ASP A 222 -5.71 -19.04 -4.69
C ASP A 222 -7.23 -19.06 -4.89
N ARG A 223 -7.98 -18.44 -3.97
CA ARG A 223 -9.44 -18.27 -4.04
C ARG A 223 -9.88 -17.07 -3.22
N ALA A 224 -11.12 -16.63 -3.43
CA ALA A 224 -11.74 -15.60 -2.62
C ALA A 224 -11.73 -16.01 -1.12
N PRO A 225 -11.10 -15.23 -0.22
CA PRO A 225 -11.11 -15.49 1.22
C PRO A 225 -12.45 -15.16 1.85
N ASP A 226 -12.79 -15.86 2.92
CA ASP A 226 -13.99 -15.56 3.70
C ASP A 226 -13.92 -14.17 4.36
N GLY A 227 -15.08 -13.61 4.72
CA GLY A 227 -15.24 -12.33 5.39
C GLY A 227 -15.78 -11.23 4.48
N ASP A 228 -15.72 -9.98 4.95
CA ASP A 228 -16.29 -8.83 4.24
C ASP A 228 -15.30 -8.22 3.24
N TRP A 229 -15.57 -8.44 1.95
CA TRP A 229 -14.73 -8.00 0.84
C TRP A 229 -15.56 -7.38 -0.28
N HIS A 230 -15.03 -6.33 -0.89
CA HIS A 230 -15.46 -5.83 -2.18
C HIS A 230 -14.56 -6.37 -3.29
N TYR A 231 -15.16 -6.85 -4.37
CA TYR A 231 -14.42 -7.26 -5.56
C TYR A 231 -14.67 -6.28 -6.69
N GLU A 232 -13.63 -5.89 -7.40
CA GLU A 232 -13.68 -5.11 -8.64
C GLU A 232 -12.92 -5.82 -9.75
N ILE A 233 -13.11 -5.37 -10.99
CA ILE A 233 -12.39 -5.90 -12.14
C ILE A 233 -10.89 -5.69 -11.91
N LYS A 234 -10.10 -6.75 -12.04
CA LYS A 234 -8.66 -6.56 -12.22
C LYS A 234 -8.43 -6.16 -13.66
N PHE A 235 -8.11 -4.89 -13.84
CA PHE A 235 -7.72 -4.36 -15.13
C PHE A 235 -6.37 -4.92 -15.57
N ASP A 236 -6.14 -4.81 -16.88
CA ASP A 236 -4.92 -5.26 -17.54
C ASP A 236 -4.32 -4.08 -18.31
N GLY A 237 -3.73 -3.15 -17.56
CA GLY A 237 -3.15 -1.91 -18.06
C GLY A 237 -1.96 -1.40 -17.25
N TYR A 238 -1.65 -0.12 -17.41
CA TYR A 238 -0.59 0.52 -16.63
C TYR A 238 -1.18 1.20 -15.39
N ARG A 239 -0.70 0.78 -14.21
CA ARG A 239 -1.02 1.44 -12.94
C ARG A 239 -0.57 2.90 -12.99
N MET A 240 -1.49 3.81 -12.73
CA MET A 240 -1.27 5.25 -12.84
C MET A 240 -1.75 5.95 -11.57
N LEU A 241 -0.98 6.93 -11.12
CA LEU A 241 -1.27 7.79 -9.98
C LEU A 241 -1.43 9.22 -10.47
N ALA A 242 -2.57 9.84 -10.19
CA ALA A 242 -2.80 11.24 -10.51
C ALA A 242 -2.53 12.12 -9.29
N ARG A 243 -1.58 13.03 -9.41
CA ARG A 243 -1.34 14.09 -8.44
C ARG A 243 -2.02 15.36 -8.94
N ILE A 244 -2.81 15.96 -8.07
CA ILE A 244 -3.40 17.28 -8.28
C ILE A 244 -2.82 18.16 -7.17
N LEU A 245 -2.07 19.21 -7.52
CA LEU A 245 -1.52 20.16 -6.55
C LEU A 245 -1.71 21.56 -7.11
N ASP A 246 -2.38 22.45 -6.37
CA ASP A 246 -2.63 23.83 -6.80
C ASP A 246 -3.27 23.91 -8.21
N GLY A 247 -4.09 22.91 -8.56
CA GLY A 247 -4.74 22.77 -9.87
C GLY A 247 -3.86 22.19 -11.00
N GLU A 248 -2.56 22.00 -10.78
CA GLU A 248 -1.67 21.29 -11.69
C GLU A 248 -1.91 19.78 -11.59
N VAL A 249 -2.09 19.10 -12.72
CA VAL A 249 -2.28 17.64 -12.78
C VAL A 249 -1.04 16.99 -13.38
N ARG A 250 -0.45 16.04 -12.64
CA ARG A 250 0.61 15.16 -13.13
C ARG A 250 0.24 13.69 -12.97
N LEU A 251 0.69 12.87 -13.91
CA LEU A 251 0.40 11.43 -13.96
C LEU A 251 1.69 10.63 -13.79
N PHE A 252 1.76 9.85 -12.71
CA PHE A 252 2.94 9.05 -12.38
C PHE A 252 2.65 7.55 -12.51
N THR A 253 3.55 6.82 -13.16
CA THR A 253 3.52 5.36 -13.16
C THR A 253 3.73 4.80 -11.74
N ARG A 254 3.45 3.51 -11.54
CA ARG A 254 3.73 2.79 -10.28
C ARG A 254 5.13 3.04 -9.69
N ASN A 255 6.16 3.20 -10.53
CA ASN A 255 7.54 3.39 -10.09
C ASN A 255 7.95 4.88 -10.01
N GLY A 256 7.01 5.81 -10.16
CA GLY A 256 7.24 7.25 -10.02
C GLY A 256 7.69 7.98 -11.28
N HIS A 257 7.76 7.32 -12.45
CA HIS A 257 8.03 8.03 -13.71
C HIS A 257 6.84 8.90 -14.12
N ASP A 258 7.13 10.15 -14.49
CA ASP A 258 6.14 11.11 -14.97
C ASP A 258 5.75 10.80 -16.43
N TRP A 259 4.47 10.51 -16.64
CA TRP A 259 3.84 10.20 -17.92
C TRP A 259 2.80 11.25 -18.32
N THR A 260 2.86 12.45 -17.74
CA THR A 260 1.93 13.55 -18.01
C THR A 260 1.84 13.88 -19.51
N ASP A 261 2.98 13.97 -20.19
CA ASP A 261 3.04 14.29 -21.63
C ASP A 261 2.50 13.17 -22.52
N ARG A 262 2.50 11.92 -22.03
CA ARG A 262 1.98 10.75 -22.77
C ARG A 262 0.46 10.61 -22.68
N LEU A 263 -0.18 11.29 -21.73
CA LEU A 263 -1.61 11.15 -21.42
C LEU A 263 -2.32 12.53 -21.36
N PRO A 264 -2.13 13.42 -22.35
CA PRO A 264 -2.58 14.82 -22.26
C PRO A 264 -4.11 14.97 -22.19
N ARG A 265 -4.87 14.00 -22.74
CA ARG A 265 -6.34 14.01 -22.70
C ARG A 265 -6.87 13.68 -21.30
N GLN A 266 -6.23 12.73 -20.61
CA GLN A 266 -6.57 12.34 -19.24
C GLN A 266 -6.21 13.46 -18.27
N VAL A 267 -5.06 14.12 -18.46
CA VAL A 267 -4.66 15.33 -17.70
C VAL A 267 -5.74 16.41 -17.81
N LYS A 268 -6.17 16.77 -19.02
CA LYS A 268 -7.25 17.75 -19.23
C LYS A 268 -8.57 17.33 -18.58
N ALA A 269 -8.93 16.05 -18.66
CA ALA A 269 -10.15 15.54 -18.05
C ALA A 269 -10.11 15.62 -16.51
N LEU A 270 -8.95 15.37 -15.89
CA LEU A 270 -8.75 15.50 -14.44
C LEU A 270 -8.76 16.97 -13.99
N GLN A 271 -8.11 17.86 -14.76
CA GLN A 271 -8.15 19.31 -14.50
C GLN A 271 -9.58 19.85 -14.51
N ALA A 272 -10.43 19.34 -15.41
CA ALA A 272 -11.83 19.75 -15.52
C ALA A 272 -12.68 19.37 -14.29
N LEU A 273 -12.23 18.42 -13.45
CA LEU A 273 -12.89 18.09 -12.18
C LEU A 273 -12.76 19.22 -11.15
N LYS A 274 -11.75 20.09 -11.28
CA LYS A 274 -11.45 21.20 -10.37
C LYS A 274 -11.31 20.76 -8.90
N LEU A 275 -10.75 19.56 -8.69
CA LEU A 275 -10.47 19.06 -7.35
C LEU A 275 -9.34 19.88 -6.71
N GLY A 276 -9.38 20.02 -5.39
CA GLY A 276 -8.22 20.48 -4.61
C GLY A 276 -7.11 19.45 -4.56
N ASP A 277 -6.11 19.71 -3.72
CA ASP A 277 -4.92 18.86 -3.58
C ASP A 277 -5.26 17.38 -3.34
N SER A 278 -4.89 16.51 -4.27
CA SER A 278 -5.35 15.12 -4.29
C SER A 278 -4.29 14.16 -4.85
N TRP A 279 -4.33 12.92 -4.37
CA TRP A 279 -3.68 11.77 -4.99
C TRP A 279 -4.76 10.74 -5.29
N LEU A 280 -4.98 10.46 -6.57
CA LEU A 280 -5.93 9.46 -7.04
C LEU A 280 -5.20 8.25 -7.61
N ASP A 281 -5.70 7.07 -7.33
CA ASP A 281 -5.10 5.81 -7.75
C ASP A 281 -6.02 5.06 -8.72
N GLY A 282 -5.43 4.64 -9.83
CA GLY A 282 -6.16 4.05 -10.94
C GLY A 282 -5.29 3.23 -11.87
N GLU A 283 -5.89 2.81 -12.98
CA GLU A 283 -5.23 2.07 -14.04
C GLU A 283 -5.68 2.59 -15.41
N VAL A 284 -4.72 2.84 -16.30
CA VAL A 284 -5.01 3.23 -17.69
C VAL A 284 -5.07 1.98 -18.56
N VAL A 285 -6.15 1.84 -19.32
CA VAL A 285 -6.41 0.71 -20.22
C VAL A 285 -6.83 1.21 -21.59
N SER A 286 -6.62 0.40 -22.63
CA SER A 286 -7.34 0.53 -23.89
C SER A 286 -8.48 -0.47 -23.88
N LEU A 287 -9.64 -0.11 -24.44
CA LEU A 287 -10.78 -1.01 -24.56
C LEU A 287 -10.91 -1.51 -25.99
N ASN A 288 -11.23 -2.80 -26.18
CA ASN A 288 -11.58 -3.37 -27.47
C ASN A 288 -13.05 -3.08 -27.83
N ASP A 289 -13.51 -3.58 -28.98
CA ASP A 289 -14.87 -3.36 -29.49
C ASP A 289 -15.97 -3.91 -28.55
N ASP A 290 -15.65 -4.92 -27.75
CA ASP A 290 -16.53 -5.50 -26.73
C ASP A 290 -16.48 -4.71 -25.39
N GLY A 291 -15.70 -3.64 -25.32
CA GLY A 291 -15.53 -2.81 -24.13
C GLY A 291 -14.65 -3.41 -23.04
N LEU A 292 -13.89 -4.46 -23.35
CA LEU A 292 -12.96 -5.14 -22.44
C LEU A 292 -11.53 -4.59 -22.57
N PRO A 293 -10.73 -4.59 -21.50
CA PRO A 293 -9.33 -4.17 -21.55
C PRO A 293 -8.50 -5.00 -22.55
N ASP A 294 -7.76 -4.31 -23.42
CA ASP A 294 -6.81 -4.87 -24.37
C ASP A 294 -5.44 -4.23 -24.18
N PHE A 295 -4.51 -5.00 -23.63
CA PHE A 295 -3.16 -4.54 -23.32
C PHE A 295 -2.31 -4.35 -24.58
N GLN A 296 -2.47 -5.19 -25.60
CA GLN A 296 -1.70 -5.05 -26.84
C GLN A 296 -2.10 -3.77 -27.56
N ALA A 297 -3.40 -3.47 -27.61
CA ALA A 297 -3.91 -2.19 -28.12
C ALA A 297 -3.36 -1.00 -27.31
N LEU A 298 -3.25 -1.13 -25.97
CA LEU A 298 -2.68 -0.09 -25.11
C LEU A 298 -1.20 0.18 -25.43
N GLN A 299 -0.38 -0.84 -25.69
CA GLN A 299 1.02 -0.65 -26.08
C GLN A 299 1.14 0.06 -27.41
N ASN A 300 0.39 -0.41 -28.41
CA ASN A 300 0.37 0.20 -29.73
C ASN A 300 -0.07 1.69 -29.66
N ALA A 301 -0.99 2.03 -28.75
CA ALA A 301 -1.44 3.40 -28.55
C ALA A 301 -0.31 4.34 -28.07
N PHE A 302 0.68 3.83 -27.32
CA PHE A 302 1.85 4.60 -26.90
C PHE A 302 2.95 4.70 -27.96
N GLU A 303 3.02 3.75 -28.90
CA GLU A 303 4.02 3.76 -29.97
C GLU A 303 3.62 4.64 -31.17
N VAL A 304 2.31 4.74 -31.46
CA VAL A 304 1.81 5.37 -32.71
C VAL A 304 1.23 6.78 -32.48
N ASP A 305 1.36 7.35 -31.28
CA ASP A 305 0.76 8.64 -30.87
C ASP A 305 -0.77 8.73 -31.14
N ARG A 306 -1.45 7.57 -31.13
CA ARG A 306 -2.90 7.44 -31.35
C ARG A 306 -3.61 7.29 -30.00
N SER A 307 -3.74 8.40 -29.28
CA SER A 307 -4.42 8.50 -27.96
C SER A 307 -5.95 8.32 -27.97
N LEU A 308 -6.52 7.64 -28.98
CA LEU A 308 -7.97 7.75 -29.27
C LEU A 308 -8.87 6.91 -28.33
N HIS A 309 -8.36 5.87 -27.64
CA HIS A 309 -9.19 4.98 -26.81
C HIS A 309 -8.60 4.61 -25.43
N ILE A 310 -7.71 5.44 -24.87
CA ILE A 310 -7.19 5.22 -23.51
C ILE A 310 -8.18 5.72 -22.46
N VAL A 311 -8.64 4.83 -21.58
CA VAL A 311 -9.53 5.12 -20.46
C VAL A 311 -8.77 4.97 -19.15
N TYR A 312 -8.96 5.91 -18.22
CA TYR A 312 -8.39 5.87 -16.88
C TYR A 312 -9.45 5.44 -15.87
N TYR A 313 -9.34 4.20 -15.38
CA TYR A 313 -10.20 3.67 -14.33
C TYR A 313 -9.61 4.03 -12.96
N LEU A 314 -10.34 4.83 -12.19
CA LEU A 314 -9.98 5.27 -10.85
C LEU A 314 -10.69 4.39 -9.81
N PHE A 315 -9.96 3.85 -8.84
CA PHE A 315 -10.52 2.91 -7.87
C PHE A 315 -10.21 3.23 -6.40
N ASP A 316 -9.35 4.21 -6.09
CA ASP A 316 -9.12 4.68 -4.72
C ASP A 316 -8.60 6.14 -4.71
N ALA A 317 -8.78 6.84 -3.59
CA ALA A 317 -8.35 8.22 -3.39
C ALA A 317 -7.67 8.37 -2.01
N PRO A 318 -6.38 8.01 -1.90
CA PRO A 318 -5.62 8.14 -0.66
C PRO A 318 -5.58 9.56 -0.10
N PHE A 319 -5.55 10.57 -0.98
CA PHE A 319 -5.72 11.97 -0.61
C PHE A 319 -6.77 12.60 -1.53
N LEU A 320 -7.70 13.35 -0.96
CA LEU A 320 -8.76 13.99 -1.72
C LEU A 320 -9.09 15.35 -1.12
N GLU A 321 -9.05 16.40 -1.95
CA GLU A 321 -9.38 17.78 -1.59
C GLU A 321 -8.64 18.32 -0.34
N GLY A 322 -7.36 17.94 -0.19
CA GLY A 322 -6.49 18.36 0.91
C GLY A 322 -6.67 17.57 2.20
N GLU A 323 -7.45 16.48 2.17
CA GLU A 323 -7.62 15.55 3.30
C GLU A 323 -6.84 14.24 3.03
N ASP A 324 -6.05 13.80 4.02
CA ASP A 324 -5.45 12.46 4.02
C ASP A 324 -6.50 11.43 4.44
N GLN A 325 -6.94 10.62 3.49
CA GLN A 325 -7.98 9.62 3.69
C GLN A 325 -7.40 8.23 3.97
N ARG A 326 -6.08 8.03 4.00
CA ARG A 326 -5.47 6.69 4.06
C ARG A 326 -5.92 5.86 5.24
N GLU A 327 -6.21 6.47 6.37
CA GLU A 327 -6.67 5.78 7.58
C GLU A 327 -8.20 5.56 7.61
N ALA A 328 -8.93 6.16 6.69
CA ALA A 328 -10.36 5.93 6.53
C ALA A 328 -10.61 4.55 5.89
N PRO A 329 -11.74 3.90 6.19
CA PRO A 329 -12.13 2.64 5.54
C PRO A 329 -12.20 2.74 4.01
N VAL A 330 -11.84 1.66 3.31
CA VAL A 330 -11.83 1.61 1.84
C VAL A 330 -13.18 1.97 1.21
N GLU A 331 -14.28 1.60 1.84
CA GLU A 331 -15.64 1.95 1.41
C GLU A 331 -15.89 3.46 1.46
N ALA A 332 -15.37 4.14 2.49
CA ALA A 332 -15.52 5.59 2.63
C ALA A 332 -14.68 6.33 1.58
N ARG A 333 -13.42 5.91 1.36
CA ARG A 333 -12.54 6.50 0.34
C ARG A 333 -13.11 6.34 -1.06
N ARG A 334 -13.60 5.13 -1.38
CA ARG A 334 -14.21 4.83 -2.68
C ARG A 334 -15.50 5.61 -2.89
N ALA A 335 -16.35 5.75 -1.87
CA ALA A 335 -17.55 6.58 -1.95
C ALA A 335 -17.19 8.05 -2.19
N ALA A 336 -16.17 8.58 -1.50
CA ALA A 336 -15.68 9.93 -1.70
C ALA A 336 -15.13 10.14 -3.12
N LEU A 337 -14.32 9.20 -3.63
CA LEU A 337 -13.84 9.21 -5.02
C LEU A 337 -15.01 9.17 -6.02
N LYS A 338 -15.99 8.29 -5.81
CA LYS A 338 -17.17 8.19 -6.69
C LYS A 338 -17.95 9.50 -6.73
N SER A 339 -18.11 10.16 -5.59
CA SER A 339 -18.71 11.48 -5.49
C SER A 339 -17.89 12.53 -6.25
N ALA A 340 -16.57 12.56 -6.07
CA ALA A 340 -15.67 13.48 -6.77
C ALA A 340 -15.71 13.31 -8.30
N LEU A 341 -15.93 12.07 -8.78
CA LEU A 341 -16.05 11.78 -10.20
C LEU A 341 -17.45 11.99 -10.78
N SER A 342 -18.49 12.10 -9.94
CA SER A 342 -19.88 12.26 -10.38
C SER A 342 -20.13 13.55 -11.17
N SER A 343 -19.31 14.57 -10.93
CA SER A 343 -19.32 15.84 -11.66
C SER A 343 -18.72 15.73 -13.07
N SER A 344 -17.98 14.66 -13.36
CA SER A 344 -17.34 14.45 -14.65
C SER A 344 -18.32 14.01 -15.72
N ARG A 345 -18.31 14.69 -16.86
CA ARG A 345 -18.97 14.23 -18.09
C ARG A 345 -18.02 13.48 -19.04
N SER A 346 -16.76 13.31 -18.66
CA SER A 346 -15.73 12.72 -19.51
C SER A 346 -15.85 11.20 -19.57
N LYS A 347 -15.92 10.63 -20.78
CA LYS A 347 -15.84 9.17 -20.98
C LYS A 347 -14.44 8.59 -20.75
N LEU A 348 -13.43 9.46 -20.61
CA LEU A 348 -12.02 9.08 -20.41
C LEU A 348 -11.68 8.75 -18.96
N LEU A 349 -12.47 9.24 -18.00
CA LEU A 349 -12.32 8.94 -16.58
C LEU A 349 -13.50 8.07 -16.16
N ARG A 350 -13.22 6.93 -15.54
CA ARG A 350 -14.26 6.02 -15.06
C ARG A 350 -13.98 5.62 -13.63
N PHE A 351 -15.01 5.56 -12.82
CA PHE A 351 -14.91 4.92 -11.51
C PHE A 351 -14.96 3.40 -11.68
N SER A 352 -14.05 2.68 -11.03
CA SER A 352 -14.07 1.21 -10.98
C SER A 352 -15.16 0.76 -10.01
N GLU A 353 -16.28 0.26 -10.53
CA GLU A 353 -17.37 -0.25 -9.69
C GLU A 353 -17.01 -1.59 -9.05
N ALA A 354 -17.52 -1.82 -7.84
CA ALA A 354 -17.45 -3.14 -7.20
C ALA A 354 -18.62 -4.02 -7.68
N PHE A 355 -18.37 -5.32 -7.83
CA PHE A 355 -19.38 -6.31 -8.16
C PHE A 355 -20.35 -6.55 -7.00
N VAL A 356 -21.64 -6.67 -7.31
CA VAL A 356 -22.72 -6.93 -6.35
C VAL A 356 -23.21 -8.37 -6.53
N ALA A 357 -22.45 -9.34 -6.03
CA ALA A 357 -22.81 -10.77 -6.01
C ALA A 357 -21.98 -11.55 -4.97
N ASN A 358 -22.25 -12.84 -4.78
CA ASN A 358 -21.47 -13.70 -3.89
C ASN A 358 -20.04 -13.88 -4.43
N GLN A 359 -19.04 -13.93 -3.53
CA GLN A 359 -17.61 -13.90 -3.82
C GLN A 359 -17.13 -15.01 -4.76
N ARG A 360 -17.75 -16.21 -4.70
CA ARG A 360 -17.43 -17.31 -5.62
C ARG A 360 -18.01 -17.09 -7.01
N ASP A 361 -19.29 -16.70 -7.06
CA ASP A 361 -20.01 -16.47 -8.31
C ASP A 361 -19.37 -15.33 -9.15
N ILE A 362 -18.84 -14.28 -8.49
CA ILE A 362 -18.15 -13.17 -9.19
C ILE A 362 -16.86 -13.66 -9.86
N PHE A 363 -16.07 -14.50 -9.18
CA PHE A 363 -14.80 -14.97 -9.74
C PHE A 363 -15.03 -15.88 -10.94
N GLU A 364 -15.93 -16.86 -10.84
CA GLU A 364 -16.29 -17.74 -11.96
C GLU A 364 -16.86 -16.94 -13.13
N SER A 365 -17.78 -16.00 -12.87
CA SER A 365 -18.33 -15.12 -13.91
C SER A 365 -17.26 -14.23 -14.56
N ALA A 366 -16.32 -13.69 -13.78
CA ALA A 366 -15.22 -12.90 -14.32
C ALA A 366 -14.32 -13.73 -15.24
N CYS A 367 -14.12 -15.01 -14.91
CA CYS A 367 -13.33 -15.92 -15.72
C CYS A 367 -14.04 -16.33 -17.00
N ASP A 368 -15.36 -16.56 -16.94
CA ASP A 368 -16.21 -16.84 -18.11
C ASP A 368 -16.30 -15.65 -19.07
N LEU A 369 -16.29 -14.42 -18.53
CA LEU A 369 -16.21 -13.17 -19.30
C LEU A 369 -14.80 -12.86 -19.83
N ALA A 370 -13.86 -13.81 -19.70
CA ALA A 370 -12.47 -13.69 -20.14
C ALA A 370 -11.71 -12.47 -19.55
N LEU A 371 -12.14 -11.95 -18.39
CA LEU A 371 -11.39 -10.93 -17.66
C LEU A 371 -10.07 -11.51 -17.13
N GLU A 372 -9.08 -10.65 -16.89
CA GLU A 372 -7.81 -11.11 -16.32
C GLU A 372 -8.00 -11.64 -14.90
N GLY A 373 -8.90 -11.03 -14.13
CA GLY A 373 -9.18 -11.43 -12.76
C GLY A 373 -10.00 -10.41 -11.98
N LEU A 374 -9.91 -10.52 -10.65
CA LEU A 374 -10.56 -9.62 -9.70
C LEU A 374 -9.55 -9.05 -8.70
N ILE A 375 -9.78 -7.81 -8.30
CA ILE A 375 -9.16 -7.22 -7.12
C ILE A 375 -10.16 -7.27 -5.96
N GLY A 376 -9.80 -7.95 -4.88
CA GLY A 376 -10.55 -7.94 -3.63
C GLY A 376 -9.99 -6.89 -2.67
N LYS A 377 -10.86 -6.09 -2.05
CA LYS A 377 -10.52 -5.10 -1.02
C LYS A 377 -11.33 -5.38 0.23
N ARG A 378 -10.68 -5.60 1.37
CA ARG A 378 -11.36 -5.92 2.63
C ARG A 378 -12.10 -4.68 3.16
N LEU A 379 -13.36 -4.83 3.54
CA LEU A 379 -14.12 -3.74 4.18
C LEU A 379 -13.46 -3.30 5.48
N GLY A 380 -13.56 -2.00 5.79
CA GLY A 380 -12.91 -1.42 6.97
C GLY A 380 -11.40 -1.19 6.83
N SER A 381 -10.76 -1.67 5.76
CA SER A 381 -9.29 -1.62 5.64
C SER A 381 -8.74 -0.22 5.31
N PRO A 382 -7.62 0.19 5.94
CA PRO A 382 -6.92 1.40 5.57
C PRO A 382 -6.15 1.23 4.25
N TYR A 383 -5.75 2.34 3.64
CA TYR A 383 -4.83 2.37 2.52
C TYR A 383 -3.38 2.36 3.03
N VAL A 384 -2.57 1.39 2.60
CA VAL A 384 -1.16 1.26 2.98
C VAL A 384 -0.26 1.28 1.75
N SER A 385 0.77 2.12 1.75
CA SER A 385 1.76 2.22 0.67
C SER A 385 2.76 1.05 0.65
N SER A 386 2.26 -0.18 0.69
CA SER A 386 3.05 -1.42 0.63
C SER A 386 2.16 -2.59 0.16
N ARG A 387 2.74 -3.79 0.03
CA ARG A 387 1.94 -4.99 -0.24
C ARG A 387 1.10 -5.37 0.98
N SER A 388 -0.21 -5.50 0.78
CA SER A 388 -1.17 -5.78 1.85
C SER A 388 -1.92 -7.07 1.58
N THR A 389 -2.36 -7.75 2.65
CA THR A 389 -3.32 -8.85 2.57
C THR A 389 -4.77 -8.35 2.56
N ASP A 390 -5.03 -7.06 2.76
CA ASP A 390 -6.37 -6.47 2.67
C ASP A 390 -6.73 -6.02 1.25
N TRP A 391 -5.72 -5.98 0.36
CA TRP A 391 -5.92 -5.98 -1.09
C TRP A 391 -5.40 -7.28 -1.65
N ILE A 392 -6.25 -8.03 -2.32
CA ILE A 392 -5.92 -9.31 -2.92
C ILE A 392 -6.18 -9.27 -4.42
N LYS A 393 -5.45 -10.09 -5.18
CA LYS A 393 -5.72 -10.33 -6.59
C LYS A 393 -6.04 -11.81 -6.78
N LEU A 394 -7.13 -12.06 -7.47
CA LEU A 394 -7.57 -13.36 -7.96
C LEU A 394 -7.39 -13.35 -9.46
N LYS A 395 -6.68 -14.33 -10.03
CA LYS A 395 -6.42 -14.39 -11.47
C LYS A 395 -7.21 -15.53 -12.10
N CYS A 396 -7.92 -15.23 -13.17
CA CYS A 396 -8.71 -16.22 -13.91
C CYS A 396 -7.84 -17.12 -14.79
N ARG A 397 -6.70 -16.61 -15.24
CA ARG A 397 -5.70 -17.34 -16.02
C ARG A 397 -4.33 -17.13 -15.38
N LEU A 398 -3.46 -18.14 -15.47
CA LEU A 398 -2.09 -17.95 -15.03
C LEU A 398 -1.37 -17.08 -16.05
N ARG A 399 -1.23 -15.82 -15.69
CA ARG A 399 -0.57 -14.78 -16.46
C ARG A 399 0.50 -14.13 -15.60
N GLN A 400 1.72 -14.02 -16.09
CA GLN A 400 2.82 -13.41 -15.35
C GLN A 400 3.84 -12.76 -16.28
N GLU A 401 4.61 -11.85 -15.72
CA GLU A 401 5.83 -11.36 -16.32
C GLU A 401 7.01 -12.32 -16.12
N PHE A 402 7.90 -12.34 -17.12
CA PHE A 402 9.11 -13.13 -17.19
C PHE A 402 10.24 -12.29 -17.77
N VAL A 403 11.46 -12.54 -17.31
CA VAL A 403 12.68 -11.98 -17.90
C VAL A 403 13.02 -12.80 -19.15
N ILE A 404 13.28 -12.13 -20.28
CA ILE A 404 13.76 -12.77 -21.49
C ILE A 404 15.27 -12.97 -21.35
N VAL A 405 15.72 -14.23 -21.32
CA VAL A 405 17.14 -14.58 -21.16
C VAL A 405 17.76 -15.14 -22.44
N GLY A 406 16.95 -15.42 -23.44
CA GLY A 406 17.42 -15.88 -24.74
C GLY A 406 16.29 -16.19 -25.70
N TYR A 407 16.63 -16.69 -26.88
CA TYR A 407 15.69 -17.18 -27.86
C TYR A 407 16.27 -18.36 -28.66
N THR A 408 15.42 -19.21 -29.23
CA THR A 408 15.86 -20.32 -30.09
C THR A 408 15.88 -19.91 -31.56
N ARG A 409 16.68 -20.61 -32.37
CA ARG A 409 16.59 -20.50 -33.83
C ARG A 409 15.17 -20.77 -34.34
N PRO A 410 14.72 -20.08 -35.41
CA PRO A 410 13.43 -20.35 -36.03
C PRO A 410 13.38 -21.76 -36.62
N GLN A 411 12.18 -22.30 -36.76
CA GLN A 411 11.92 -23.62 -37.37
C GLN A 411 10.84 -23.48 -38.45
N GLY A 412 10.92 -24.30 -39.50
CA GLY A 412 9.98 -24.28 -40.62
C GLY A 412 10.03 -22.96 -41.41
N SER A 413 8.85 -22.44 -41.81
CA SER A 413 8.69 -21.18 -42.55
C SER A 413 8.78 -19.91 -41.69
N ARG A 414 9.06 -20.05 -40.39
CA ARG A 414 9.10 -18.93 -39.44
C ARG A 414 10.38 -18.11 -39.60
N SER A 415 10.29 -16.78 -39.52
CA SER A 415 11.44 -15.85 -39.53
C SER A 415 11.65 -15.21 -38.15
N GLY A 416 12.88 -14.75 -37.87
CA GLY A 416 13.27 -14.19 -36.57
C GLY A 416 13.74 -15.27 -35.59
N PHE A 417 12.88 -15.66 -34.65
CA PHE A 417 13.17 -16.68 -33.62
C PHE A 417 12.08 -17.75 -33.54
N GLY A 418 12.42 -18.91 -32.95
CA GLY A 418 11.48 -20.02 -32.73
C GLY A 418 10.66 -19.84 -31.45
N ALA A 419 11.32 -19.63 -30.32
CA ALA A 419 10.71 -19.37 -29.03
C ALA A 419 11.61 -18.47 -28.17
N LEU A 420 11.03 -17.66 -27.29
CA LEU A 420 11.76 -16.96 -26.23
C LEU A 420 12.03 -17.91 -25.07
N LEU A 421 13.16 -17.74 -24.40
CA LEU A 421 13.49 -18.37 -23.13
C LEU A 421 13.15 -17.42 -21.99
N LEU A 422 12.41 -17.95 -21.03
CA LEU A 422 11.85 -17.21 -19.92
C LEU A 422 12.60 -17.54 -18.63
N ALA A 423 12.76 -16.54 -17.76
CA ALA A 423 13.32 -16.69 -16.43
C ALA A 423 12.58 -15.81 -15.40
N VAL A 424 12.78 -16.14 -14.14
CA VAL A 424 12.33 -15.38 -12.96
C VAL A 424 13.46 -15.30 -11.95
N ASN A 425 13.46 -14.30 -11.08
CA ASN A 425 14.41 -14.20 -9.99
C ASN A 425 13.93 -15.03 -8.78
N ASP A 426 14.87 -15.70 -8.14
CA ASP A 426 14.74 -16.29 -6.80
C ASP A 426 15.89 -15.83 -5.88
N ASP A 427 15.95 -16.36 -4.66
CA ASP A 427 16.97 -16.02 -3.66
C ASP A 427 18.41 -16.32 -4.12
N THR A 428 18.58 -17.12 -5.17
CA THR A 428 19.88 -17.53 -5.73
C THR A 428 20.22 -16.83 -7.04
N GLY A 429 19.29 -16.11 -7.66
CA GLY A 429 19.47 -15.36 -8.91
C GLY A 429 18.43 -15.70 -9.98
N LEU A 430 18.81 -15.52 -11.25
CA LEU A 430 17.93 -15.80 -12.40
C LEU A 430 17.80 -17.30 -12.65
N VAL A 431 16.57 -17.82 -12.57
CA VAL A 431 16.23 -19.23 -12.75
C VAL A 431 15.31 -19.40 -13.96
N TYR A 432 15.60 -20.44 -14.74
CA TYR A 432 14.86 -20.77 -15.95
C TYR A 432 13.41 -21.14 -15.63
N ALA A 433 12.48 -20.53 -16.36
CA ALA A 433 11.05 -20.67 -16.17
C ALA A 433 10.33 -21.26 -17.39
N GLY A 434 11.03 -21.57 -18.49
CA GLY A 434 10.44 -22.23 -19.66
C GLY A 434 10.65 -21.49 -20.98
N ARG A 435 9.80 -21.81 -21.96
CA ARG A 435 9.84 -21.23 -23.32
C ARG A 435 8.46 -20.84 -23.80
N VAL A 436 8.40 -19.81 -24.64
CA VAL A 436 7.18 -19.35 -25.30
C VAL A 436 7.42 -19.16 -26.79
N GLY A 437 6.67 -19.91 -27.61
CA GLY A 437 6.78 -19.89 -29.07
C GLY A 437 5.50 -19.42 -29.77
N THR A 438 4.37 -19.37 -29.09
CA THR A 438 3.07 -18.95 -29.65
C THR A 438 2.69 -17.55 -29.17
N GLY A 439 1.67 -16.93 -29.76
CA GLY A 439 1.20 -15.59 -29.39
C GLY A 439 1.90 -14.43 -30.09
N PHE A 440 2.68 -14.70 -31.14
CA PHE A 440 3.29 -13.66 -31.96
C PHE A 440 2.68 -13.65 -33.36
N ASP A 441 2.33 -12.47 -33.87
CA ASP A 441 2.15 -12.26 -35.31
C ASP A 441 3.52 -11.98 -35.99
N GLN A 442 3.51 -11.82 -37.32
CA GLN A 442 4.74 -11.57 -38.08
C GLN A 442 5.42 -10.23 -37.72
N ALA A 443 4.63 -9.20 -37.40
CA ALA A 443 5.17 -7.88 -37.04
C ALA A 443 5.83 -7.92 -35.66
N ALA A 444 5.16 -8.53 -34.67
CA ALA A 444 5.66 -8.75 -33.32
C ALA A 444 6.93 -9.61 -33.32
N LEU A 445 6.97 -10.69 -34.11
CA LEU A 445 8.20 -11.50 -34.26
C LEU A 445 9.39 -10.66 -34.71
N LYS A 446 9.19 -9.83 -35.74
CA LYS A 446 10.23 -8.96 -36.30
C LYS A 446 10.66 -7.88 -35.31
N ALA A 447 9.71 -7.25 -34.64
CA ALA A 447 9.96 -6.18 -33.65
C ALA A 447 10.73 -6.70 -32.43
N VAL A 448 10.26 -7.79 -31.83
CA VAL A 448 10.92 -8.42 -30.67
C VAL A 448 12.32 -8.90 -31.05
N TYR A 449 12.47 -9.54 -32.22
CA TYR A 449 13.80 -9.98 -32.68
C TYR A 449 14.77 -8.82 -32.88
N ALA A 450 14.31 -7.70 -33.45
CA ALA A 450 15.13 -6.52 -33.64
C ALA A 450 15.60 -5.89 -32.32
N GLN A 451 14.80 -5.97 -31.25
CA GLN A 451 15.19 -5.50 -29.92
C GLN A 451 16.14 -6.44 -29.19
N LEU A 452 16.00 -7.76 -29.39
CA LEU A 452 16.82 -8.77 -28.71
C LEU A 452 18.19 -8.99 -29.36
N LYS A 453 18.30 -8.83 -30.69
CA LYS A 453 19.55 -9.07 -31.41
C LYS A 453 20.75 -8.23 -30.93
N PRO A 454 20.61 -6.93 -30.60
CA PRO A 454 21.69 -6.12 -30.03
C PRO A 454 22.10 -6.55 -28.62
N LEU A 455 21.26 -7.32 -27.92
CA LEU A 455 21.49 -7.77 -26.55
C LEU A 455 22.15 -9.14 -26.48
N GLU A 456 22.53 -9.74 -27.61
CA GLU A 456 23.15 -11.07 -27.64
C GLU A 456 24.44 -11.14 -26.82
N ARG A 457 24.59 -12.26 -26.09
CA ARG A 457 25.77 -12.57 -25.28
C ARG A 457 26.21 -14.01 -25.47
N LYS A 458 27.48 -14.28 -25.14
CA LYS A 458 28.10 -15.60 -25.33
C LYS A 458 27.72 -16.62 -24.28
N THR A 459 27.51 -16.18 -23.04
CA THR A 459 27.27 -17.06 -21.88
C THR A 459 25.84 -16.92 -21.35
N SER A 460 25.32 -18.01 -20.76
CA SER A 460 24.00 -18.01 -20.15
C SER A 460 23.96 -17.03 -18.96
N PRO A 461 22.93 -16.19 -18.84
CA PRO A 461 22.72 -15.33 -17.66
C PRO A 461 22.03 -16.07 -16.50
N LEU A 462 21.72 -17.36 -16.66
CA LEU A 462 21.06 -18.17 -15.64
C LEU A 462 22.05 -18.65 -14.58
N GLN A 463 21.62 -18.66 -13.32
CA GLN A 463 22.44 -19.16 -12.22
C GLN A 463 22.72 -20.66 -12.34
N LYS A 464 21.71 -21.44 -12.75
CA LYS A 464 21.82 -22.87 -13.03
C LYS A 464 21.88 -23.09 -14.55
N PRO A 465 22.93 -23.76 -15.07
CA PRO A 465 23.01 -24.10 -16.48
C PRO A 465 21.82 -24.95 -16.92
N LEU A 466 21.31 -24.69 -18.13
CA LEU A 466 20.32 -25.56 -18.76
C LEU A 466 20.95 -26.92 -19.10
N THR A 467 20.12 -27.97 -19.11
CA THR A 467 20.55 -29.28 -19.62
C THR A 467 20.94 -29.20 -21.10
N SER A 468 21.84 -30.08 -21.57
CA SER A 468 22.31 -30.06 -22.96
C SER A 468 21.19 -30.03 -24.03
N PRO A 469 20.05 -30.74 -23.86
CA PRO A 469 18.91 -30.63 -24.78
C PRO A 469 18.22 -29.25 -24.73
N GLN A 470 18.09 -28.66 -23.54
CA GLN A 470 17.49 -27.34 -23.34
C GLN A 470 18.39 -26.18 -23.77
N ALA A 471 19.71 -26.36 -23.80
CA ALA A 471 20.64 -25.34 -24.30
C ALA A 471 20.81 -25.37 -25.83
N ARG A 472 20.36 -26.44 -26.50
CA ARG A 472 20.60 -26.64 -27.94
C ARG A 472 19.95 -25.54 -28.79
N GLY A 473 20.77 -24.82 -29.55
CA GLY A 473 20.30 -23.80 -30.50
C GLY A 473 19.75 -22.53 -29.86
N VAL A 474 20.09 -22.27 -28.59
CA VAL A 474 19.74 -21.07 -27.85
C VAL A 474 20.76 -19.97 -28.13
N HIS A 475 20.25 -18.77 -28.40
CA HIS A 475 20.97 -17.51 -28.40
C HIS A 475 20.68 -16.81 -27.08
N TRP A 476 21.71 -16.55 -26.28
CA TRP A 476 21.56 -15.88 -24.98
C TRP A 476 21.50 -14.37 -25.19
N VAL A 477 20.68 -13.68 -24.40
CA VAL A 477 20.60 -12.22 -24.40
C VAL A 477 20.79 -11.67 -22.99
N GLU A 478 21.16 -10.39 -22.90
CA GLU A 478 21.20 -9.67 -21.63
C GLU A 478 19.80 -9.63 -20.98
N PRO A 479 19.65 -9.98 -19.69
CA PRO A 479 18.38 -10.03 -18.98
C PRO A 479 17.86 -8.62 -18.61
N SER A 480 17.72 -7.74 -19.61
CA SER A 480 17.23 -6.36 -19.45
C SER A 480 15.81 -6.14 -19.98
N THR A 481 15.22 -7.15 -20.64
CA THR A 481 13.88 -7.09 -21.23
C THR A 481 12.95 -8.10 -20.59
N ALA A 482 11.74 -7.67 -20.25
CA ALA A 482 10.69 -8.57 -19.78
C ALA A 482 9.59 -8.74 -20.82
N CYS A 483 8.87 -9.85 -20.71
CA CYS A 483 7.62 -10.06 -21.41
C CYS A 483 6.55 -10.57 -20.46
N GLU A 484 5.31 -10.43 -20.90
CA GLU A 484 4.15 -11.00 -20.26
C GLU A 484 3.64 -12.20 -21.06
N VAL A 485 3.30 -13.27 -20.34
CA VAL A 485 2.96 -14.58 -20.90
C VAL A 485 1.73 -15.13 -20.17
N ASN A 486 0.77 -15.63 -20.95
CA ASN A 486 -0.31 -16.49 -20.47
C ASN A 486 0.13 -17.95 -20.55
N PHE A 487 -0.19 -18.77 -19.54
CA PHE A 487 0.18 -20.18 -19.50
C PHE A 487 -0.88 -21.00 -18.73
N ALA A 488 -0.85 -22.32 -18.88
CA ALA A 488 -1.83 -23.22 -18.28
C ALA A 488 -1.47 -23.62 -16.85
N GLU A 489 -0.19 -23.89 -16.58
CA GLU A 489 0.29 -24.32 -15.25
C GLU A 489 1.80 -24.08 -15.08
N TRP A 490 2.23 -24.04 -13.82
CA TRP A 490 3.63 -24.23 -13.43
C TRP A 490 3.88 -25.70 -13.09
N THR A 491 4.96 -26.28 -13.59
CA THR A 491 5.40 -27.61 -13.15
C THR A 491 6.01 -27.57 -11.76
N ARG A 492 6.19 -28.74 -11.14
CA ARG A 492 6.93 -28.89 -9.87
C ARG A 492 8.38 -28.39 -9.95
N GLU A 493 8.94 -28.36 -11.16
CA GLU A 493 10.29 -27.88 -11.45
C GLU A 493 10.34 -26.36 -11.68
N GLY A 494 9.22 -25.65 -11.54
CA GLY A 494 9.16 -24.21 -11.75
C GLY A 494 9.24 -23.81 -13.23
N VAL A 495 8.63 -24.59 -14.13
CA VAL A 495 8.58 -24.30 -15.57
C VAL A 495 7.13 -24.10 -16.02
N VAL A 496 6.86 -23.10 -16.86
CA VAL A 496 5.53 -22.86 -17.42
C VAL A 496 5.19 -23.82 -18.56
N ARG A 497 3.92 -24.23 -18.65
CA ARG A 497 3.37 -25.07 -19.72
C ARG A 497 2.26 -24.38 -20.50
N HIS A 498 2.18 -24.68 -21.79
CA HIS A 498 1.24 -24.06 -22.75
C HIS A 498 1.31 -22.52 -22.74
N ALA A 499 2.54 -22.01 -22.70
CA ALA A 499 2.81 -20.58 -22.69
C ALA A 499 2.51 -19.94 -24.05
N SER A 500 1.85 -18.77 -24.05
CA SER A 500 1.62 -17.89 -25.19
C SER A 500 2.02 -16.46 -24.83
N PHE A 501 2.78 -15.82 -25.71
CA PHE A 501 3.23 -14.45 -25.56
C PHE A 501 2.05 -13.49 -25.63
N ILE A 502 2.12 -12.42 -24.83
CA ILE A 502 1.15 -11.32 -24.87
C ILE A 502 1.84 -10.04 -25.33
N ALA A 503 2.87 -9.61 -24.62
CA ALA A 503 3.49 -8.31 -24.83
C ALA A 503 4.87 -8.19 -24.18
N LEU A 504 5.67 -7.21 -24.59
CA LEU A 504 6.89 -6.81 -23.87
C LEU A 504 6.54 -5.94 -22.66
N ARG A 505 7.40 -5.89 -21.63
CA ARG A 505 7.16 -5.09 -20.42
C ARG A 505 8.39 -4.23 -20.11
N GLY A 506 8.24 -2.92 -20.23
CA GLY A 506 9.28 -1.92 -19.87
C GLY A 506 9.00 -1.15 -18.58
N ASP A 507 7.84 -1.39 -17.97
CA ASP A 507 7.34 -0.66 -16.80
C ASP A 507 7.78 -1.26 -15.45
N LYS A 508 8.42 -2.42 -15.44
CA LYS A 508 8.89 -3.10 -14.23
C LYS A 508 10.40 -3.36 -14.30
N PRO A 509 11.15 -3.09 -13.22
CA PRO A 509 12.55 -3.49 -13.16
C PRO A 509 12.66 -5.02 -13.14
N MET A 510 13.66 -5.56 -13.84
CA MET A 510 13.84 -7.01 -13.99
C MET A 510 13.97 -7.73 -12.65
N SER A 511 14.58 -7.09 -11.65
CA SER A 511 14.73 -7.64 -10.29
C SER A 511 13.41 -7.87 -9.55
N GLN A 512 12.31 -7.24 -9.97
CA GLN A 512 10.99 -7.45 -9.37
C GLN A 512 10.20 -8.60 -10.03
N ILE A 513 10.75 -9.22 -11.07
CA ILE A 513 10.11 -10.34 -11.77
C ILE A 513 10.51 -11.64 -11.06
N ILE A 514 9.65 -12.07 -10.14
CA ILE A 514 9.82 -13.28 -9.32
C ILE A 514 8.75 -14.31 -9.66
N HIS A 515 8.94 -15.56 -9.23
CA HIS A 515 7.88 -16.57 -9.26
C HIS A 515 6.80 -16.22 -8.21
N GLU A 516 5.66 -15.66 -8.66
CA GLU A 516 4.56 -15.35 -7.74
C GLU A 516 3.78 -16.62 -7.39
N GLN A 517 3.86 -17.08 -6.14
CA GLN A 517 3.03 -18.18 -5.64
C GLN A 517 1.75 -17.66 -4.95
N PRO A 518 0.57 -18.21 -5.29
CA PRO A 518 -0.67 -17.83 -4.61
C PRO A 518 -0.64 -18.27 -3.15
N ARG A 519 -1.01 -17.37 -2.23
CA ARG A 519 -1.26 -17.75 -0.84
C ARG A 519 -2.60 -18.45 -0.71
N LYS A 520 -2.68 -19.44 0.19
CA LYS A 520 -3.94 -20.10 0.53
C LYS A 520 -4.90 -19.09 1.18
N ALA A 521 -6.15 -19.03 0.72
CA ALA A 521 -7.16 -18.12 1.25
C ALA A 521 -7.35 -18.24 2.77
N SER A 522 -7.26 -19.45 3.33
CA SER A 522 -7.34 -19.68 4.79
C SER A 522 -6.19 -19.06 5.60
N SER A 523 -5.07 -18.73 4.94
CA SER A 523 -3.94 -18.04 5.55
C SER A 523 -4.05 -16.51 5.49
N VAL A 524 -5.05 -15.98 4.76
CA VAL A 524 -5.31 -14.55 4.61
C VAL A 524 -6.06 -14.03 5.85
N LYS A 525 -5.32 -13.82 6.93
CA LYS A 525 -5.86 -13.11 8.10
C LYS A 525 -5.99 -11.62 7.78
N PRO A 526 -6.95 -10.90 8.40
CA PRO A 526 -6.94 -9.44 8.36
C PRO A 526 -5.55 -8.95 8.73
N ALA A 527 -5.02 -7.96 8.01
CA ALA A 527 -3.85 -7.27 8.54
C ALA A 527 -4.24 -6.83 9.97
N ALA A 528 -3.43 -7.20 10.96
CA ALA A 528 -3.77 -6.90 12.35
C ALA A 528 -4.11 -5.41 12.44
N PRO A 529 -5.22 -5.01 13.11
CA PRO A 529 -5.58 -3.60 13.27
C PRO A 529 -4.32 -2.90 13.75
N ALA A 530 -3.86 -1.88 13.01
CA ALA A 530 -2.54 -1.26 13.12
C ALA A 530 -1.98 -1.42 14.54
N LYS A 531 -1.19 -2.48 14.76
CA LYS A 531 -0.71 -2.82 16.10
C LYS A 531 0.15 -1.65 16.54
N LYS A 532 -0.30 -0.95 17.58
CA LYS A 532 0.31 0.25 18.19
C LYS A 532 1.10 1.09 17.18
N ARG A 533 0.46 2.10 16.59
CA ARG A 533 1.17 3.22 15.97
C ARG A 533 2.18 3.77 16.98
N SER A 534 3.45 3.41 16.85
CA SER A 534 4.53 4.12 17.53
C SER A 534 4.73 5.41 16.74
N GLY A 535 4.33 6.54 17.32
CA GLY A 535 4.54 7.84 16.70
C GLY A 535 3.78 8.07 15.39
N GLY A 536 2.67 7.36 15.14
CA GLY A 536 1.84 7.55 13.94
C GLY A 536 2.26 6.76 12.69
N VAL A 537 3.33 5.96 12.75
CA VAL A 537 3.87 5.21 11.61
C VAL A 537 3.55 3.70 11.70
N ASN A 538 3.16 3.09 10.58
CA ASN A 538 2.94 1.64 10.49
C ASN A 538 4.27 0.87 10.30
N ILE A 539 4.56 -0.10 11.16
CA ILE A 539 5.77 -0.93 11.07
C ILE A 539 5.46 -2.23 10.31
N THR A 540 6.04 -2.38 9.11
CA THR A 540 5.91 -3.62 8.32
C THR A 540 7.00 -4.62 8.68
N HIS A 541 6.69 -5.92 8.59
CA HIS A 541 7.55 -7.01 9.05
C HIS A 541 8.07 -6.79 10.49
N PRO A 542 7.16 -6.52 11.46
CA PRO A 542 7.55 -6.14 12.81
C PRO A 542 8.38 -7.21 13.52
N GLU A 543 8.16 -8.48 13.19
CA GLU A 543 8.87 -9.65 13.71
C GLU A 543 10.25 -9.89 13.10
N ARG A 544 10.64 -9.14 12.05
CA ARG A 544 11.96 -9.27 11.43
C ARG A 544 13.05 -9.00 12.46
N VAL A 545 13.96 -9.96 12.61
CA VAL A 545 15.14 -9.82 13.48
C VAL A 545 16.11 -8.81 12.85
N ILE A 546 16.50 -7.82 13.63
CA ILE A 546 17.49 -6.79 13.26
C ILE A 546 18.90 -7.24 13.67
N ASP A 547 19.04 -7.88 14.81
CA ASP A 547 20.32 -8.37 15.32
C ASP A 547 20.11 -9.75 15.94
N ALA A 548 20.82 -10.75 15.43
CA ALA A 548 20.72 -12.12 15.88
C ALA A 548 21.23 -12.30 17.32
N GLN A 549 22.25 -11.53 17.73
CA GLN A 549 22.84 -11.66 19.07
C GLN A 549 21.88 -11.20 20.17
N SER A 550 21.23 -10.05 20.00
CA SER A 550 20.23 -9.57 20.96
C SER A 550 18.82 -10.11 20.73
N ALA A 551 18.60 -10.82 19.62
CA ALA A 551 17.28 -11.21 19.12
C ALA A 551 16.30 -10.03 18.94
N THR A 552 16.82 -8.80 18.83
CA THR A 552 16.00 -7.59 18.72
C THR A 552 15.25 -7.57 17.39
N GLN A 553 13.93 -7.45 17.45
CA GLN A 553 13.05 -7.37 16.28
C GLN A 553 12.79 -5.91 15.87
N LYS A 554 12.38 -5.71 14.62
CA LYS A 554 12.17 -4.39 14.03
C LYS A 554 11.20 -3.52 14.83
N HIS A 555 10.10 -4.10 15.32
CA HIS A 555 9.14 -3.34 16.14
C HIS A 555 9.71 -2.92 17.49
N GLN A 556 10.65 -3.69 18.06
CA GLN A 556 11.32 -3.35 19.31
C GLN A 556 12.30 -2.19 19.10
N LEU A 557 13.02 -2.18 17.97
CA LEU A 557 13.86 -1.04 17.60
C LEU A 557 13.02 0.24 17.38
N ALA A 558 11.86 0.12 16.74
CA ALA A 558 10.94 1.25 16.58
C ALA A 558 10.40 1.73 17.94
N ALA A 559 10.00 0.81 18.83
CA ALA A 559 9.56 1.15 20.18
C ALA A 559 10.67 1.80 21.01
N PHE A 560 11.91 1.33 20.88
CA PHE A 560 13.09 1.93 21.52
C PHE A 560 13.22 3.41 21.13
N TYR A 561 13.29 3.70 19.82
CA TYR A 561 13.41 5.08 19.33
C TYR A 561 12.22 5.96 19.69
N GLN A 562 11.01 5.39 19.76
CA GLN A 562 9.82 6.09 20.23
C GLN A 562 9.97 6.51 21.69
N ASN A 563 10.46 5.61 22.54
CA ASN A 563 10.58 5.85 23.98
C ASN A 563 11.69 6.87 24.30
N ILE A 564 12.75 6.93 23.49
CA ILE A 564 13.84 7.89 23.66
C ILE A 564 13.67 9.16 22.82
N SER A 565 12.51 9.38 22.19
CA SER A 565 12.35 10.47 21.22
C SER A 565 12.66 11.84 21.82
N GLU A 566 12.29 12.07 23.08
CA GLU A 566 12.57 13.33 23.79
C GLU A 566 14.06 13.56 24.04
N TRP A 567 14.83 12.48 24.20
CA TRP A 567 16.28 12.53 24.42
C TRP A 567 17.06 12.71 23.12
N ILE A 568 16.63 12.05 22.03
CA ILE A 568 17.38 12.07 20.76
C ILE A 568 17.02 13.27 19.86
N LEU A 569 15.76 13.71 19.83
CA LEU A 569 15.32 14.78 18.93
C LEU A 569 16.06 16.12 19.09
N PRO A 570 16.46 16.57 20.30
CA PRO A 570 17.29 17.78 20.45
C PRO A 570 18.59 17.74 19.64
N PHE A 571 19.13 16.55 19.38
CA PHE A 571 20.36 16.35 18.60
C PHE A 571 20.11 16.15 17.10
N LEU A 572 18.86 15.94 16.68
CA LEU A 572 18.48 15.73 15.27
C LEU A 572 17.81 16.96 14.64
N ARG A 573 17.04 17.71 15.41
CA ARG A 573 16.31 18.91 14.94
C ARG A 573 17.25 19.93 14.33
N HIS A 574 16.79 20.55 13.25
CA HIS A 574 17.50 21.57 12.49
C HIS A 574 18.83 21.11 11.89
N ARG A 575 19.13 19.80 11.87
CA ARG A 575 20.39 19.28 11.32
C ARG A 575 20.13 18.34 10.15
N PRO A 576 20.91 18.45 9.06
CA PRO A 576 20.94 17.41 8.06
C PRO A 576 21.36 16.07 8.68
N VAL A 577 20.59 15.02 8.39
CA VAL A 577 20.82 13.67 8.87
C VAL A 577 21.17 12.73 7.71
N SER A 578 22.20 11.92 7.91
CA SER A 578 22.55 10.76 7.10
C SER A 578 22.13 9.50 7.83
N LEU A 579 21.59 8.54 7.09
CA LEU A 579 20.99 7.32 7.64
C LEU A 579 21.88 6.13 7.30
N LEU A 580 22.22 5.30 8.28
CA LEU A 580 22.73 3.95 8.01
C LEU A 580 21.57 2.98 8.13
N ARG A 581 21.25 2.34 7.01
CA ARG A 581 20.12 1.41 6.89
C ARG A 581 20.64 -0.01 6.66
N ALA A 582 19.95 -0.96 7.28
CA ALA A 582 20.24 -2.38 7.16
C ALA A 582 18.90 -3.17 7.05
N PRO A 583 18.35 -3.30 5.82
CA PRO A 583 17.04 -3.92 5.58
C PRO A 583 16.96 -5.39 5.91
N GLU A 584 18.10 -6.07 5.99
CA GLU A 584 18.22 -7.49 6.35
C GLU A 584 18.73 -7.69 7.79
N GLY A 585 19.08 -6.60 8.48
CA GLY A 585 19.65 -6.64 9.83
C GLY A 585 21.15 -6.36 9.83
N VAL A 586 21.76 -6.39 11.02
CA VAL A 586 23.16 -6.03 11.27
C VAL A 586 24.14 -6.87 10.46
N ASP A 587 23.85 -8.16 10.27
CA ASP A 587 24.69 -9.12 9.55
C ASP A 587 24.57 -9.03 8.02
N GLY A 588 23.55 -8.32 7.51
CA GLY A 588 23.31 -8.13 6.08
C GLY A 588 24.01 -6.89 5.51
N GLU A 589 23.61 -6.51 4.29
CA GLU A 589 24.14 -5.31 3.65
C GLU A 589 23.73 -4.03 4.40
N GLN A 590 24.72 -3.17 4.64
CA GLN A 590 24.56 -1.87 5.28
C GLN A 590 24.80 -0.77 4.25
N PHE A 591 23.88 0.17 4.15
CA PHE A 591 24.01 1.29 3.23
C PHE A 591 23.93 2.62 3.95
N PHE A 592 24.82 3.52 3.54
CA PHE A 592 24.91 4.87 4.07
C PHE A 592 24.23 5.83 3.11
N GLN A 593 23.08 6.37 3.51
CA GLN A 593 22.25 7.24 2.71
C GLN A 593 22.33 8.69 3.20
N LYS A 594 22.91 9.58 2.38
CA LYS A 594 22.95 11.03 2.66
C LYS A 594 21.76 11.78 2.07
N HIS A 595 21.26 11.32 0.94
CA HIS A 595 20.21 11.98 0.17
C HIS A 595 19.06 10.99 -0.10
N SER A 596 17.83 11.48 -0.29
CA SER A 596 16.68 10.63 -0.66
C SER A 596 16.12 11.01 -2.01
N GLU A 597 16.38 10.19 -3.03
CA GLU A 597 15.89 10.40 -4.40
C GLU A 597 14.56 9.66 -4.68
N HIS A 598 14.41 8.45 -4.15
CA HIS A 598 13.36 7.52 -4.61
C HIS A 598 12.54 6.84 -3.50
N LEU A 599 12.88 7.05 -2.24
CA LEU A 599 12.29 6.33 -1.12
C LEU A 599 11.64 7.30 -0.14
N ALA A 600 10.31 7.38 -0.17
CA ALA A 600 9.53 8.22 0.73
C ALA A 600 9.61 7.68 2.17
N ILE A 601 10.46 8.28 2.99
CA ILE A 601 10.50 8.02 4.43
C ILE A 601 9.31 8.77 5.07
N PRO A 602 8.40 8.09 5.79
CA PRO A 602 7.24 8.74 6.40
C PRO A 602 7.65 9.92 7.29
N HIS A 603 6.98 11.07 7.12
CA HIS A 603 7.16 12.29 7.91
C HIS A 603 8.56 12.92 7.86
N ILE A 604 9.50 12.42 7.05
CA ILE A 604 10.82 13.03 6.91
C ILE A 604 10.71 14.43 6.31
N LYS A 605 11.46 15.38 6.84
CA LYS A 605 11.55 16.72 6.27
C LYS A 605 12.66 16.76 5.23
N GLN A 606 12.31 17.09 3.99
CA GLN A 606 13.28 17.36 2.94
C GLN A 606 13.76 18.80 3.05
N LEU A 607 15.07 19.01 2.99
CA LEU A 607 15.67 20.33 3.08
C LEU A 607 15.76 21.01 1.71
N ASP A 608 16.10 22.30 1.72
CA ASP A 608 16.27 23.10 0.51
C ASP A 608 17.39 22.50 -0.37
N PRO A 609 17.14 22.23 -1.67
CA PRO A 609 18.15 21.75 -2.62
C PRO A 609 19.39 22.64 -2.71
N ALA A 610 19.26 23.94 -2.45
CA ALA A 610 20.38 24.89 -2.49
C ALA A 610 21.45 24.62 -1.43
N LEU A 611 21.12 23.83 -0.38
CA LEU A 611 22.08 23.47 0.66
C LEU A 611 23.13 22.45 0.19
N ASP A 612 22.86 21.69 -0.88
CA ASP A 612 23.84 20.77 -1.47
C ASP A 612 23.68 20.68 -2.99
N PRO A 613 24.11 21.73 -3.74
CA PRO A 613 23.90 21.81 -5.18
C PRO A 613 24.52 20.63 -5.94
N GLY A 614 23.79 20.09 -6.92
CA GLY A 614 24.25 18.93 -7.71
C GLY A 614 23.95 17.56 -7.09
N HIS A 615 23.32 17.53 -5.91
CA HIS A 615 22.85 16.33 -5.25
C HIS A 615 21.34 16.41 -4.97
N ALA A 616 20.71 15.28 -4.65
CA ALA A 616 19.34 15.28 -4.18
C ALA A 616 19.20 15.91 -2.79
N ARG A 617 17.97 16.16 -2.35
CA ARG A 617 17.71 16.88 -1.10
C ARG A 617 18.29 16.13 0.11
N LEU A 618 18.89 16.90 1.02
CA LEU A 618 19.24 16.44 2.36
C LEU A 618 17.97 16.24 3.19
N MET A 619 18.08 15.41 4.23
CA MET A 619 16.96 15.06 5.12
C MET A 619 17.14 15.66 6.51
N GLU A 620 16.04 15.95 7.21
CA GLU A 620 16.00 16.33 8.62
C GLU A 620 14.95 15.47 9.36
N ILE A 621 15.27 15.05 10.59
CA ILE A 621 14.34 14.40 11.52
C ILE A 621 14.03 15.39 12.64
N ASP A 622 12.85 16.01 12.58
CA ASP A 622 12.42 17.06 13.52
C ASP A 622 11.33 16.61 14.50
N GLN A 623 10.68 15.48 14.22
CA GLN A 623 9.55 14.95 14.97
C GLN A 623 9.62 13.43 15.17
N PRO A 624 8.92 12.88 16.19
CA PRO A 624 8.91 11.44 16.45
C PRO A 624 8.46 10.60 15.24
N GLY A 625 7.46 11.07 14.49
CA GLY A 625 6.98 10.37 13.30
C GLY A 625 8.06 10.16 12.24
N ALA A 626 8.94 11.15 12.03
CA ALA A 626 10.05 11.05 11.08
C ALA A 626 11.11 10.06 11.56
N LEU A 627 11.38 10.03 12.87
CA LEU A 627 12.30 9.08 13.49
C LEU A 627 11.81 7.64 13.31
N ILE A 628 10.54 7.37 13.60
CA ILE A 628 9.97 6.03 13.41
C ILE A 628 9.83 5.68 11.93
N GLY A 629 9.52 6.67 11.08
CA GLY A 629 9.55 6.53 9.62
C GLY A 629 10.91 6.03 9.12
N ALA A 630 12.01 6.60 9.61
CA ALA A 630 13.36 6.16 9.26
C ALA A 630 13.59 4.69 9.67
N VAL A 631 13.23 4.30 10.89
CA VAL A 631 13.36 2.90 11.37
C VAL A 631 12.50 1.94 10.54
N GLN A 632 11.28 2.35 10.18
CA GLN A 632 10.39 1.58 9.31
C GLN A 632 11.06 1.28 7.95
N MET A 633 11.84 2.22 7.43
CA MET A 633 12.61 2.04 6.20
C MET A 633 13.95 1.32 6.41
N GLY A 634 14.20 0.77 7.61
CA GLY A 634 15.37 -0.05 7.92
C GLY A 634 16.56 0.73 8.47
N THR A 635 16.39 2.00 8.86
CA THR A 635 17.44 2.78 9.51
C THR A 635 17.76 2.21 10.89
N ILE A 636 19.04 2.02 11.17
CA ILE A 636 19.55 1.67 12.48
C ILE A 636 20.35 2.84 13.07
N GLU A 637 21.25 3.47 12.30
CA GLU A 637 22.06 4.59 12.78
C GLU A 637 21.64 5.93 12.17
N LEU A 638 21.73 6.99 12.98
CA LEU A 638 21.44 8.38 12.63
C LEU A 638 22.72 9.20 12.80
N HIS A 639 23.17 9.86 11.74
CA HIS A 639 24.41 10.64 11.73
C HIS A 639 24.10 12.09 11.34
N THR A 640 24.49 13.05 12.17
CA THR A 640 24.19 14.47 11.93
C THR A 640 25.41 15.23 11.47
N TRP A 641 25.19 16.27 10.67
CA TRP A 641 26.20 17.25 10.32
C TRP A 641 26.55 18.14 11.54
N GLY A 642 27.76 18.70 11.53
CA GLY A 642 28.23 19.67 12.54
C GLY A 642 27.66 21.09 12.39
N ALA A 643 26.61 21.26 11.58
CA ALA A 643 25.95 22.53 11.33
C ALA A 643 24.43 22.35 11.26
N THR A 644 23.69 23.44 11.46
CA THR A 644 22.24 23.48 11.31
C THR A 644 21.84 23.93 9.90
N SER A 645 20.70 23.48 9.41
CA SER A 645 20.21 23.72 8.04
C SER A 645 19.96 25.20 7.73
N ASP A 646 19.61 26.01 8.73
CA ASP A 646 19.40 27.46 8.59
C ASP A 646 20.71 28.24 8.40
N LYS A 647 21.86 27.68 8.79
CA LYS A 647 23.17 28.31 8.62
C LYS A 647 24.26 27.29 8.35
N ILE A 648 24.06 26.54 7.26
CA ILE A 648 24.82 25.33 6.95
C ILE A 648 26.31 25.57 6.72
N GLU A 649 26.72 26.78 6.31
CA GLU A 649 28.12 27.10 6.01
C GLU A 649 28.95 27.53 7.23
N THR A 650 28.32 27.70 8.39
CA THR A 650 29.02 28.02 9.65
C THR A 650 28.71 26.97 10.71
N PRO A 651 29.58 25.95 10.88
CA PRO A 651 29.39 24.91 11.89
C PRO A 651 29.15 25.47 13.28
N ASP A 652 28.29 24.79 14.03
CA ASP A 652 27.98 25.13 15.41
C ASP A 652 28.61 24.17 16.41
N LEU A 653 29.38 23.18 15.93
CA LEU A 653 30.21 22.31 16.75
C LEU A 653 31.38 21.76 15.94
N PHE A 654 32.39 21.26 16.64
CA PHE A 654 33.33 20.29 16.07
C PHE A 654 33.42 19.03 16.94
N VAL A 655 33.89 17.96 16.32
CA VAL A 655 34.03 16.62 16.90
C VAL A 655 35.49 16.20 16.86
N LEU A 656 35.96 15.66 17.98
CA LEU A 656 37.18 14.85 18.04
C LEU A 656 36.76 13.40 18.33
N ASP A 657 36.90 12.53 17.34
CA ASP A 657 36.58 11.10 17.45
C ASP A 657 37.85 10.32 17.82
N LEU A 658 37.90 9.82 19.05
CA LEU A 658 39.06 9.11 19.58
C LEU A 658 38.97 7.63 19.19
N ASP A 659 39.73 7.26 18.16
CA ASP A 659 39.64 5.98 17.48
C ASP A 659 40.87 5.10 17.83
N PRO A 660 40.73 4.10 18.71
CA PRO A 660 41.88 3.32 19.19
C PRO A 660 42.32 2.24 18.21
N ASP A 661 43.57 1.78 18.36
CA ASP A 661 43.93 0.42 17.97
C ASP A 661 43.00 -0.60 18.67
N PRO A 662 42.38 -1.54 17.93
CA PRO A 662 41.61 -2.63 18.52
C PRO A 662 42.29 -3.42 19.66
N ALA A 663 43.61 -3.50 19.69
CA ALA A 663 44.39 -4.22 20.71
C ALA A 663 44.71 -3.39 21.96
N LEU A 664 44.40 -2.08 21.97
CA LEU A 664 44.68 -1.23 23.13
C LEU A 664 43.74 -1.52 24.30
N PRO A 665 44.25 -1.55 25.54
CA PRO A 665 43.41 -1.64 26.73
C PRO A 665 42.44 -0.46 26.84
N TRP A 666 41.21 -0.71 27.30
CA TRP A 666 40.19 0.33 27.47
C TRP A 666 40.63 1.47 28.41
N LYS A 667 41.44 1.17 29.43
CA LYS A 667 42.00 2.19 30.33
C LYS A 667 42.78 3.27 29.56
N THR A 668 43.50 2.88 28.50
CA THR A 668 44.23 3.82 27.64
C THR A 668 43.30 4.80 26.92
N MET A 669 42.09 4.35 26.53
CA MET A 669 41.07 5.24 25.96
C MET A 669 40.60 6.30 26.98
N LEU A 670 40.38 5.90 28.24
CA LEU A 670 39.96 6.83 29.29
C LEU A 670 41.05 7.86 29.61
N GLU A 671 42.30 7.41 29.73
CA GLU A 671 43.45 8.29 29.91
C GLU A 671 43.59 9.28 28.75
N ALA A 672 43.46 8.79 27.51
CA ALA A 672 43.54 9.62 26.32
C ALA A 672 42.43 10.68 26.24
N ALA A 673 41.19 10.30 26.57
CA ALA A 673 40.07 11.23 26.64
C ALA A 673 40.29 12.30 27.71
N GLN A 674 40.78 11.94 28.90
CA GLN A 674 41.10 12.90 29.97
C GLN A 674 42.19 13.88 29.54
N LEU A 675 43.27 13.40 28.91
CA LEU A 675 44.33 14.26 28.39
C LEU A 675 43.81 15.24 27.33
N THR A 676 42.93 14.76 26.45
CA THR A 676 42.32 15.61 25.40
C THR A 676 41.39 16.66 26.02
N LEU A 677 40.61 16.30 27.05
CA LEU A 677 39.77 17.24 27.80
C LEU A 677 40.61 18.29 28.53
N SER A 678 41.74 17.92 29.13
CA SER A 678 42.65 18.88 29.79
C SER A 678 43.18 19.92 28.80
N VAL A 679 43.55 19.50 27.58
CA VAL A 679 43.96 20.45 26.54
C VAL A 679 42.80 21.38 26.13
N LEU A 680 41.58 20.86 26.01
CA LEU A 680 40.40 21.69 25.73
C LEU A 680 40.12 22.69 26.86
N ASP A 681 40.32 22.29 28.13
CA ASP A 681 40.18 23.18 29.29
C ASP A 681 41.24 24.29 29.28
N GLU A 682 42.49 23.98 28.93
CA GLU A 682 43.55 24.99 28.77
C GLU A 682 43.26 25.97 27.62
N LEU A 683 42.58 25.52 26.57
CA LEU A 683 42.09 26.38 25.50
C LEU A 683 40.86 27.20 25.91
N GLY A 684 40.22 26.88 27.04
CA GLY A 684 39.00 27.52 27.50
C GLY A 684 37.75 27.07 26.73
N LEU A 685 37.75 25.82 26.24
CA LEU A 685 36.66 25.22 25.49
C LEU A 685 35.98 24.13 26.32
N ALA A 686 34.73 24.39 26.71
CA ALA A 686 33.83 23.37 27.25
C ALA A 686 33.60 22.27 26.21
N ALA A 687 33.78 21.03 26.64
CA ALA A 687 33.72 19.84 25.81
C ALA A 687 32.85 18.78 26.48
N TYR A 688 32.04 18.11 25.66
CA TYR A 688 31.01 17.17 26.06
C TYR A 688 31.32 15.79 25.50
N VAL A 689 31.23 14.76 26.34
CA VAL A 689 31.68 13.41 25.98
C VAL A 689 30.49 12.50 25.74
N LYS A 690 30.59 11.65 24.73
CA LYS A 690 29.69 10.49 24.57
C LYS A 690 30.45 9.26 24.14
N THR A 691 29.97 8.10 24.57
CA THR A 691 30.44 6.84 23.97
C THR A 691 30.08 6.80 22.49
N SER A 692 30.92 6.17 21.68
CA SER A 692 30.61 6.00 20.26
C SER A 692 29.57 4.91 20.00
N GLY A 693 29.37 3.96 20.93
CA GLY A 693 28.74 2.68 20.63
C GLY A 693 29.61 1.75 19.76
N GLY A 694 30.87 2.13 19.51
CA GLY A 694 31.88 1.35 18.80
C GLY A 694 33.05 1.03 19.72
N LYS A 695 34.27 1.42 19.36
CA LYS A 695 35.47 1.19 20.20
C LYS A 695 35.99 2.46 20.88
N GLY A 696 35.54 3.63 20.44
CA GLY A 696 36.07 4.92 20.86
C GLY A 696 35.09 5.81 21.64
N LEU A 697 35.52 7.05 21.87
CA LEU A 697 34.75 8.12 22.48
C LEU A 697 34.67 9.32 21.52
N HIS A 698 33.55 10.02 21.52
CA HIS A 698 33.42 11.29 20.83
C HIS A 698 33.47 12.44 21.84
N LEU A 699 34.32 13.43 21.56
CA LEU A 699 34.37 14.70 22.27
C LEU A 699 33.75 15.77 21.37
N ILE A 700 32.68 16.41 21.85
CA ILE A 700 31.90 17.41 21.13
C ILE A 700 32.16 18.78 21.75
N VAL A 701 32.56 19.74 20.93
CA VAL A 701 32.80 21.11 21.37
C VAL A 701 31.83 22.04 20.65
N PRO A 702 30.80 22.58 21.35
CA PRO A 702 29.85 23.50 20.75
C PRO A 702 30.50 24.87 20.51
N LEU A 703 30.25 25.43 19.34
CA LEU A 703 30.76 26.70 18.84
C LEU A 703 29.63 27.66 18.45
N ALA A 704 29.90 28.95 18.56
CA ALA A 704 29.09 29.98 17.92
C ALA A 704 29.25 29.89 16.41
N ARG A 705 28.13 30.01 15.69
CA ARG A 705 28.01 29.92 14.23
C ARG A 705 28.63 31.13 13.51
N ARG A 706 29.96 31.23 13.57
CA ARG A 706 30.76 32.34 13.02
C ARG A 706 31.80 31.88 12.00
N ASP A 707 32.54 30.83 12.34
CA ASP A 707 33.67 30.35 11.54
C ASP A 707 33.17 29.34 10.51
N ASP A 708 33.84 29.26 9.35
CA ASP A 708 33.47 28.37 8.24
C ASP A 708 33.98 26.93 8.44
N TRP A 709 33.54 26.01 7.58
CA TRP A 709 33.97 24.61 7.61
C TRP A 709 35.49 24.43 7.55
N GLY A 710 36.18 25.23 6.72
CA GLY A 710 37.63 25.16 6.55
C GLY A 710 38.37 25.49 7.83
N THR A 711 37.99 26.60 8.47
CA THR A 711 38.53 27.08 9.74
C THR A 711 38.27 26.10 10.88
N VAL A 712 37.03 25.63 11.02
CA VAL A 712 36.65 24.70 12.09
C VAL A 712 37.39 23.37 11.96
N LYS A 713 37.47 22.81 10.73
CA LYS A 713 38.23 21.58 10.47
C LYS A 713 39.72 21.77 10.73
N ALA A 714 40.30 22.88 10.29
CA ALA A 714 41.71 23.19 10.51
C ALA A 714 42.04 23.32 12.00
N PHE A 715 41.13 23.91 12.79
CA PHE A 715 41.30 24.04 14.24
C PHE A 715 41.24 22.67 14.94
N ALA A 716 40.26 21.82 14.60
CA ALA A 716 40.21 20.45 15.12
C ALA A 716 41.47 19.64 14.74
N LYS A 717 41.99 19.82 13.52
CA LYS A 717 43.27 19.25 13.08
C LYS A 717 44.44 19.75 13.90
N ALA A 718 44.51 21.05 14.20
CA ALA A 718 45.58 21.63 15.00
C ALA A 718 45.61 21.04 16.41
N ILE A 719 44.45 20.81 17.04
CA ILE A 719 44.34 20.10 18.32
C ILE A 719 44.89 18.67 18.20
N ALA A 720 44.46 17.91 17.19
CA ALA A 720 44.94 16.54 16.97
C ALA A 720 46.46 16.48 16.75
N GLN A 721 47.02 17.43 15.99
CA GLN A 721 48.46 17.53 15.74
C GLN A 721 49.22 17.93 16.99
N PHE A 722 48.72 18.90 17.76
CA PHE A 722 49.31 19.28 19.04
C PHE A 722 49.40 18.09 20.00
N MET A 723 48.30 17.36 20.18
CA MET A 723 48.28 16.14 21.00
C MET A 723 49.29 15.09 20.52
N THR A 724 49.41 14.90 19.21
CA THR A 724 50.38 13.98 18.60
C THR A 724 51.83 14.43 18.81
N GLN A 725 52.09 15.73 18.83
CA GLN A 725 53.44 16.27 19.07
C GLN A 725 53.84 16.16 20.55
N GLN A 726 52.90 16.41 21.47
CA GLN A 726 53.16 16.33 22.91
C GLN A 726 53.30 14.88 23.39
N LEU A 727 52.50 13.96 22.85
CA LEU A 727 52.44 12.56 23.29
C LEU A 727 52.39 11.60 22.07
N PRO A 728 53.47 11.56 21.25
CA PRO A 728 53.53 10.79 20.00
C PRO A 728 53.42 9.28 20.21
N GLU A 729 53.73 8.77 21.40
CA GLU A 729 53.59 7.37 21.78
C GLU A 729 52.13 6.97 22.07
N ARG A 730 51.25 7.95 22.34
CA ARG A 730 49.83 7.71 22.64
C ARG A 730 48.89 8.11 21.52
N PHE A 731 49.21 9.18 20.78
CA PHE A 731 48.32 9.76 19.79
C PHE A 731 48.91 9.76 18.38
N THR A 732 48.01 9.81 17.40
CA THR A 732 48.32 10.10 16.00
C THR A 732 47.23 10.99 15.42
N ALA A 733 47.61 11.88 14.50
CA ALA A 733 46.70 12.69 13.70
C ALA A 733 46.62 12.19 12.25
N THR A 734 47.29 11.08 11.93
CA THR A 734 47.30 10.49 10.59
C THR A 734 46.29 9.36 10.51
N SER A 735 45.38 9.46 9.54
CA SER A 735 44.31 8.46 9.36
C SER A 735 44.86 7.11 8.87
N GLY A 736 44.04 6.06 9.03
CA GLY A 736 44.35 4.71 8.57
C GLY A 736 44.87 3.77 9.68
N PRO A 737 44.48 2.48 9.69
CA PRO A 737 44.85 1.54 10.77
C PRO A 737 46.36 1.40 11.00
N LYS A 738 47.16 1.39 9.93
CA LYS A 738 48.61 1.25 10.00
C LYS A 738 49.30 2.38 10.78
N ASN A 739 48.70 3.57 10.80
CA ASN A 739 49.29 4.76 11.42
C ASN A 739 48.96 4.88 12.92
N ARG A 740 48.12 3.97 13.45
CA ARG A 740 47.67 3.98 14.85
C ARG A 740 47.95 2.67 15.59
N ILE A 741 48.88 1.83 15.11
CA ILE A 741 49.24 0.60 15.82
C ILE A 741 49.75 0.96 17.22
N GLY A 742 49.09 0.45 18.26
CA GLY A 742 49.37 0.76 19.67
C GLY A 742 49.01 2.20 20.10
N LYS A 743 48.30 2.97 19.28
CA LYS A 743 47.97 4.40 19.53
C LYS A 743 46.49 4.69 19.34
N ILE A 744 46.08 5.90 19.69
CA ILE A 744 44.74 6.44 19.43
C ILE A 744 44.83 7.50 18.34
N PHE A 745 44.05 7.31 17.28
CA PHE A 745 43.86 8.32 16.25
C PHE A 745 42.85 9.34 16.73
N ILE A 746 43.22 10.63 16.73
CA ILE A 746 42.27 11.71 16.98
C ILE A 746 41.69 12.11 15.62
N ASP A 747 40.56 11.51 15.26
CA ASP A 747 39.89 11.76 14.00
C ASP A 747 39.19 13.12 14.01
N TYR A 748 39.79 14.05 13.27
CA TYR A 748 39.25 15.38 13.00
C TYR A 748 38.52 15.46 11.65
N LEU A 749 38.50 14.39 10.85
CA LEU A 749 37.95 14.40 9.48
C LEU A 749 36.42 14.52 9.47
N ARG A 750 35.76 14.20 10.59
CA ARG A 750 34.32 14.40 10.82
C ARG A 750 33.87 15.85 10.70
N ASN A 751 34.80 16.79 10.71
CA ASN A 751 34.55 18.24 10.65
C ASN A 751 34.58 18.81 9.23
N ALA A 752 34.62 17.97 8.20
CA ALA A 752 34.46 18.44 6.82
C ALA A 752 32.98 18.70 6.49
N ARG A 753 32.71 19.66 5.60
CA ARG A 753 31.38 19.84 5.01
C ARG A 753 30.89 18.52 4.41
N GLY A 754 29.65 18.12 4.72
CA GLY A 754 29.10 16.85 4.26
C GLY A 754 29.53 15.60 5.03
N ALA A 755 30.45 15.73 5.98
CA ALA A 755 30.74 14.68 6.95
C ALA A 755 29.73 14.72 8.10
N SER A 756 29.57 13.57 8.76
CA SER A 756 28.62 13.41 9.85
C SER A 756 29.16 12.49 10.94
N THR A 757 28.60 12.66 12.12
CA THR A 757 28.91 11.86 13.32
C THR A 757 27.62 11.26 13.85
N VAL A 758 27.69 10.03 14.36
CA VAL A 758 26.54 9.37 14.98
C VAL A 758 25.95 10.26 16.07
N ALA A 759 24.65 10.50 16.02
CA ALA A 759 23.95 11.37 16.96
C ALA A 759 24.01 10.78 18.39
N ALA A 760 23.94 11.65 19.39
CA ALA A 760 23.72 11.21 20.76
C ALA A 760 22.41 10.40 20.83
N TYR A 761 22.42 9.31 21.59
CA TYR A 761 21.35 8.33 21.74
C TYR A 761 20.99 7.50 20.49
N SER A 762 21.70 7.68 19.35
CA SER A 762 21.53 6.79 18.20
C SER A 762 22.12 5.41 18.45
N VAL A 763 21.40 4.39 17.99
CA VAL A 763 21.83 2.99 17.94
C VAL A 763 22.94 2.82 16.89
N ARG A 764 23.77 1.80 17.07
CA ARG A 764 24.80 1.34 16.12
C ARG A 764 24.39 0.02 15.48
N ALA A 765 24.64 -0.12 14.18
CA ALA A 765 24.45 -1.34 13.42
C ALA A 765 25.60 -2.33 13.66
N ARG A 766 25.71 -2.77 14.91
CA ARG A 766 26.71 -3.71 15.40
C ARG A 766 26.04 -4.78 16.28
N PRO A 767 26.64 -5.97 16.42
CA PRO A 767 26.07 -7.02 17.27
C PRO A 767 25.81 -6.50 18.69
N GLY A 768 24.63 -6.79 19.22
CA GLY A 768 24.15 -6.27 20.50
C GLY A 768 23.49 -4.88 20.45
N LEU A 769 23.44 -4.22 19.29
CA LEU A 769 22.83 -2.90 19.06
C LEU A 769 23.23 -1.84 20.13
N PRO A 770 24.54 -1.56 20.27
CA PRO A 770 25.02 -0.56 21.23
C PRO A 770 24.56 0.86 20.87
N VAL A 771 24.49 1.74 21.86
CA VAL A 771 24.01 3.12 21.72
C VAL A 771 25.15 4.11 21.99
N SER A 772 25.19 5.20 21.24
CA SER A 772 26.11 6.34 21.48
C SER A 772 25.57 7.21 22.61
N VAL A 773 26.06 7.06 23.84
CA VAL A 773 25.43 7.67 25.04
C VAL A 773 26.26 8.83 25.61
N PRO A 774 25.65 10.02 25.82
CA PRO A 774 26.22 11.11 26.61
C PRO A 774 26.62 10.70 28.04
N VAL A 775 27.79 11.17 28.46
CA VAL A 775 28.35 10.93 29.79
C VAL A 775 28.93 12.22 30.35
N SER A 776 28.87 12.35 31.68
CA SER A 776 29.52 13.46 32.38
C SER A 776 31.03 13.21 32.48
N ARG A 777 31.79 14.26 32.79
CA ARG A 777 33.24 14.12 32.97
C ARG A 777 33.58 13.29 34.21
N GLU A 778 32.73 13.32 35.23
CA GLU A 778 32.85 12.54 36.46
C GLU A 778 32.65 11.05 36.17
N GLU A 779 31.65 10.71 35.34
CA GLU A 779 31.36 9.32 34.94
C GLU A 779 32.42 8.71 34.04
N LEU A 780 33.21 9.53 33.32
CA LEU A 780 34.21 9.08 32.35
C LEU A 780 35.18 8.05 32.96
N LYS A 781 35.60 8.26 34.20
CA LYS A 781 36.54 7.36 34.92
C LYS A 781 35.94 5.97 35.20
N GLY A 782 34.62 5.88 35.30
CA GLY A 782 33.90 4.66 35.64
C GLY A 782 33.42 3.84 34.44
N LEU A 783 33.63 4.31 33.21
CA LEU A 783 33.20 3.58 32.01
C LEU A 783 33.99 2.29 31.82
N ARG A 784 33.29 1.21 31.50
CA ARG A 784 33.87 -0.13 31.26
C ARG A 784 34.09 -0.44 29.78
N GLY A 785 33.46 0.33 28.89
CA GLY A 785 33.63 0.20 27.45
C GLY A 785 32.74 1.16 26.66
N ALA A 786 33.06 1.38 25.39
CA ALA A 786 32.28 2.24 24.49
C ALA A 786 30.92 1.65 24.07
N GLN A 787 30.66 0.36 24.35
CA GLN A 787 29.44 -0.39 23.99
C GLN A 787 28.62 -0.86 25.21
N GLN A 788 28.88 -0.32 26.41
CA GLN A 788 28.24 -0.80 27.64
C GLN A 788 26.72 -0.53 27.69
N TRP A 789 26.22 0.39 26.86
CA TRP A 789 24.79 0.67 26.71
C TRP A 789 24.29 0.21 25.35
N THR A 790 23.13 -0.44 25.38
CA THR A 790 22.47 -1.03 24.22
C THR A 790 20.99 -0.67 24.22
N VAL A 791 20.28 -1.03 23.16
CA VAL A 791 18.81 -0.93 23.09
C VAL A 791 18.10 -1.62 24.26
N ALA A 792 18.72 -2.65 24.85
CA ALA A 792 18.14 -3.42 25.94
C ALA A 792 18.22 -2.71 27.30
N ASN A 793 19.28 -1.94 27.59
CA ASN A 793 19.55 -1.42 28.93
C ASN A 793 19.60 0.12 29.05
N LEU A 794 19.55 0.87 27.94
CA LEU A 794 19.64 2.33 27.99
C LEU A 794 18.53 2.97 28.84
N HIS A 795 17.32 2.40 28.80
CA HIS A 795 16.19 2.91 29.56
C HIS A 795 16.45 2.91 31.08
N GLU A 796 17.16 1.90 31.58
CA GLU A 796 17.59 1.85 32.98
C GLU A 796 18.53 3.00 33.28
N ARG A 797 19.53 3.28 32.43
CA ARG A 797 20.41 4.44 32.61
C ARG A 797 19.60 5.73 32.66
N LEU A 798 18.75 5.97 31.67
CA LEU A 798 17.98 7.22 31.58
C LEU A 798 17.09 7.42 32.82
N ALA A 799 16.50 6.36 33.37
CA ALA A 799 15.70 6.43 34.58
C ALA A 799 16.50 6.76 35.86
N HIS A 800 17.80 6.42 35.90
CA HIS A 800 18.67 6.67 37.05
C HIS A 800 19.44 8.00 36.95
N LEU A 801 19.37 8.71 35.83
CA LEU A 801 20.01 10.01 35.68
C LEU A 801 19.29 11.04 36.56
N LYS A 802 20.03 11.67 37.46
CA LYS A 802 19.51 12.79 38.27
C LYS A 802 19.42 14.08 37.46
N GLU A 803 20.34 14.27 36.53
CA GLU A 803 20.46 15.43 35.63
C GLU A 803 20.99 14.97 34.27
N ASP A 804 20.80 15.77 33.23
CA ASP A 804 21.37 15.53 31.90
C ASP A 804 22.91 15.62 31.97
N PRO A 805 23.66 14.58 31.58
CA PRO A 805 25.13 14.63 31.54
C PRO A 805 25.72 15.76 30.69
N TRP A 806 24.94 16.33 29.77
CA TRP A 806 25.30 17.49 28.95
C TRP A 806 24.58 18.78 29.37
N ALA A 807 24.13 18.87 30.62
CA ALA A 807 23.63 20.12 31.19
C ALA A 807 24.64 21.27 30.94
N GLY A 808 24.11 22.43 30.49
CA GLY A 808 24.93 23.59 30.12
C GLY A 808 25.40 23.62 28.67
N TYR A 809 25.08 22.62 27.84
CA TYR A 809 25.41 22.61 26.41
C TYR A 809 24.87 23.87 25.71
N ALA A 810 25.78 24.67 25.15
CA ALA A 810 25.43 25.91 24.46
C ALA A 810 26.45 26.28 23.38
N ASN A 811 25.94 26.63 22.19
CA ASN A 811 26.70 27.06 21.01
C ASN A 811 27.18 28.53 21.13
N ARG A 812 27.90 28.87 22.21
CA ARG A 812 28.34 30.25 22.52
C ARG A 812 29.86 30.47 22.42
N GLN A 813 30.64 29.40 22.39
CA GLN A 813 32.11 29.44 22.43
C GLN A 813 32.69 29.83 21.07
N LYS A 814 33.82 30.52 21.03
CA LYS A 814 34.41 31.01 19.76
C LYS A 814 35.85 30.55 19.64
N ILE A 815 36.27 30.22 18.42
CA ILE A 815 37.69 30.01 18.13
C ILE A 815 38.38 31.38 18.18
N SER A 816 39.46 31.50 18.94
CA SER A 816 40.19 32.77 19.11
C SER A 816 41.63 32.64 18.64
N LYS A 817 42.23 33.78 18.29
CA LYS A 817 43.66 33.84 17.90
C LYS A 817 44.57 33.28 19.00
N LYS A 818 44.28 33.57 20.27
CA LYS A 818 45.02 33.03 21.43
C LYS A 818 45.03 31.50 21.47
N MET A 819 43.94 30.86 21.05
CA MET A 819 43.88 29.38 20.99
C MET A 819 44.78 28.84 19.87
N TRP A 820 44.80 29.48 18.70
CA TRP A 820 45.72 29.14 17.62
C TRP A 820 47.18 29.28 18.04
N ASP A 821 47.52 30.40 18.70
CA ASP A 821 48.86 30.67 19.21
C ASP A 821 49.30 29.60 20.23
N LYS A 822 48.40 29.21 21.15
CA LYS A 822 48.65 28.13 22.12
C LYS A 822 48.90 26.77 21.47
N LEU A 823 48.22 26.49 20.35
CA LEU A 823 48.40 25.25 19.58
C LEU A 823 49.63 25.30 18.65
N GLY A 824 50.34 26.43 18.58
CA GLY A 824 51.46 26.61 17.63
C GLY A 824 51.03 26.57 16.17
N ALA A 825 49.78 26.92 15.87
CA ALA A 825 49.18 26.83 14.54
C ALA A 825 48.62 28.19 14.08
N LYS A 826 48.32 28.32 12.78
CA LYS A 826 47.71 29.53 12.20
C LYS A 826 46.36 29.18 11.56
N PRO A 827 45.36 30.08 11.64
CA PRO A 827 44.12 29.89 10.90
C PRO A 827 44.39 29.85 9.39
N PRO A 828 43.57 29.11 8.62
CA PRO A 828 43.63 29.17 7.15
C PRO A 828 43.37 30.61 6.66
N ALA A 829 43.99 30.94 5.51
CA ALA A 829 43.93 32.27 4.90
C ALA A 829 42.58 32.56 4.25
#